data_AF-A0A2Z7B601-F1
#
_entry.id   AF-A0A2Z7B601-F1
#
_cell.length_a   1.000
_cell.length_b   1.000
_cell.length_c   1.000
_cell.angle_alpha   90.00
_cell.angle_beta   90.00
_cell.angle_gamma   90.00
#
_symmetry.space_group_name_H-M   'P 1'
#
loop_
_entity.id
_entity.type
_entity.pdbx_description
1 polymer ?
#
loop_
_entity_poly.entity_id
_entity_poly.type
_entity_poly.pdbx_seq_one_letter_code
_entity_poly.pdbx_strand_id
1 'polypeptide(L)'
;MGSTKALSLEEIRNEAVDLERIPVEEVFEQLKCTREGLSSEEGENRLKIFGPNKLEEKKESKILKFLGFMWNPLSWVMEAAALMAIVLANGDGRPPDWQDFVGIVALLVINSTISFIEENNAGNAAAALMAGLAPKTKVLRDNRWSEQDASILVPGDIITIKLGDIIPADARLLDGDPLKVDQSALTGESLPVTKNPSDEVFSGSTCKQGEIEAVVIATGVHTFFGKAAHLVDSTNQVGHFQKVLTSIEVFVKGLEKDQVVLYAARASRTENQDAIDAAIVGMLADPKEARAGIREVHFLPFNPVDKRTALTYIDSNGNWHRASKGAPEQILELCNSKEDVRKRVHAVIDKFAERGLRSLGVARQAVPERTKESLGEPWQLLGLLPLFDPPRHDSGETIRRALNLGVNVKMITGDQLAIAKETGRRLGMGTNMYPSSSLLGQDKDESTKGLPVEELIEKADGFAGVFPEHKYEIVKKLQERKHICGMTGDGVNDAPALKKADIGIAVADATDAARGASDIVLTEPGLSVIISAVLTSRAIFQRMKNYTIYAVSITIRIVFGFMFIALIWKFDFAPFMVLIIAILNDGTIMTISKDRVQPSPLPDSWKLREIFATGIVLGGYLALATVLFFWVMNDTNFFSNQFGVRSLRGSPREMMAALYLQVSIVSQALIFVTRSRSWSYAERPGMFLLGAFIIAQLVATIIAVYANWGFANIRGCGWGWAGVIWLYSVITYVPLDILKFCIRYVLSGKAWDNLLENKTAFTTKSNYGIEEREAQWAAAQRTLHGLQPREVSNIFAEKSSYRELSEIAEQAKRRAEVARLREVHTLKGHVESVVKLKGLDIDTIQQHYTSSLSSQRALPIRILTVGKKRSPGVQLIADEYIEKLKNYCRVQDIRLKSNPKNANLSNSRRLPPNRCEISLVMYFITMRDVMAQIEHEDISVMSLVKSNEWVVMLDEHGADVGSEQMASLIGDAGKTGVSSIVFCIGGPYGHGRQLKERADVSIKLSSLVLNHEVALVVLTEQLYRAWTILKGQKYHH
;
A
#
# COMPACT_ATOMS: atom_id res chain seq x y z
N MET A 1 55.82 18.69 -33.34
CA MET A 1 55.05 17.44 -33.28
C MET A 1 55.87 16.42 -32.52
N GLY A 2 55.68 16.35 -31.19
CA GLY A 2 56.15 15.20 -30.42
C GLY A 2 55.04 14.16 -30.41
N SER A 3 55.37 12.88 -30.60
CA SER A 3 54.41 11.80 -30.45
C SER A 3 54.06 11.66 -28.97
N THR A 4 52.81 11.98 -28.61
CA THR A 4 52.26 11.69 -27.29
C THR A 4 52.23 10.18 -27.13
N LYS A 5 52.98 9.66 -26.16
CA LYS A 5 53.14 8.23 -25.96
C LYS A 5 51.87 7.70 -25.27
N ALA A 6 51.06 6.90 -25.96
CA ALA A 6 49.83 6.36 -25.39
C ALA A 6 50.12 5.52 -24.13
N LEU A 7 49.66 6.00 -22.98
CA LEU A 7 49.93 5.43 -21.66
C LEU A 7 49.23 4.07 -21.46
N SER A 8 49.68 3.32 -20.46
CA SER A 8 49.00 2.11 -19.99
C SER A 8 47.83 2.46 -19.07
N LEU A 9 46.82 1.58 -19.00
CA LEU A 9 45.65 1.79 -18.13
C LEU A 9 46.04 1.82 -16.64
N GLU A 10 47.16 1.19 -16.27
CA GLU A 10 47.70 1.20 -14.90
C GLU A 10 48.37 2.53 -14.53
N GLU A 11 48.97 3.25 -15.50
CA GLU A 11 49.50 4.61 -15.29
C GLU A 11 48.36 5.63 -15.10
N ILE A 12 47.24 5.45 -15.82
CA ILE A 12 46.03 6.28 -15.68
C ILE A 12 45.40 6.07 -14.29
N ARG A 13 45.34 4.82 -13.79
CA ARG A 13 44.87 4.52 -12.42
C ARG A 13 45.70 5.20 -11.33
N ASN A 14 46.97 5.49 -11.60
CA ASN A 14 47.89 6.12 -10.64
C ASN A 14 47.85 7.67 -10.70
N GLU A 15 46.82 8.28 -11.30
CA GLU A 15 46.63 9.74 -11.40
C GLU A 15 47.81 10.49 -12.05
N ALA A 16 48.56 9.83 -12.94
CA ALA A 16 49.78 10.40 -13.56
C ALA A 16 49.50 11.51 -14.60
N VAL A 17 48.23 11.71 -15.02
CA VAL A 17 47.81 12.74 -15.97
C VAL A 17 46.51 13.38 -15.50
N ASP A 18 46.48 14.71 -15.57
CA ASP A 18 45.30 15.53 -15.31
C ASP A 18 44.35 15.52 -16.52
N LEU A 19 43.38 14.61 -16.49
CA LEU A 19 42.32 14.48 -17.50
C LEU A 19 41.25 15.60 -17.40
N GLU A 20 41.30 16.45 -16.37
CA GLU A 20 40.32 17.54 -16.14
C GLU A 20 40.58 18.76 -17.06
N ARG A 21 41.80 18.90 -17.60
CA ARG A 21 42.25 20.13 -18.27
C ARG A 21 42.62 19.98 -19.74
N ILE A 22 42.65 18.76 -20.25
CA ILE A 22 42.98 18.46 -21.65
C ILE A 22 41.73 18.58 -22.57
N PRO A 23 41.91 18.83 -23.88
CA PRO A 23 40.80 18.82 -24.83
C PRO A 23 40.16 17.43 -24.97
N VAL A 24 38.88 17.39 -25.32
CA VAL A 24 38.06 16.15 -25.33
C VAL A 24 38.63 15.10 -26.29
N GLU A 25 39.21 15.50 -27.42
CA GLU A 25 39.89 14.61 -28.36
C GLU A 25 41.08 13.89 -27.72
N GLU A 26 41.87 14.56 -26.88
CA GLU A 26 42.97 13.94 -26.13
C GLU A 26 42.45 13.02 -25.00
N VAL A 27 41.29 13.32 -24.41
CA VAL A 27 40.62 12.41 -23.45
C VAL A 27 40.29 11.07 -24.12
N PHE A 28 39.75 11.08 -25.34
CA PHE A 28 39.46 9.86 -26.11
C PHE A 28 40.73 9.06 -26.44
N GLU A 29 41.81 9.73 -26.85
CA GLU A 29 43.10 9.07 -27.13
C GLU A 29 43.72 8.44 -25.87
N GLN A 30 43.69 9.14 -24.73
CA GLN A 30 44.28 8.66 -23.48
C GLN A 30 43.46 7.52 -22.84
N LEU A 31 42.13 7.66 -22.78
CA LEU A 31 41.24 6.62 -22.25
C LEU A 31 41.02 5.46 -23.24
N LYS A 32 41.56 5.54 -24.47
CA LYS A 32 41.42 4.53 -25.53
C LYS A 32 39.96 4.14 -25.73
N CYS A 33 39.09 5.13 -25.88
CA CYS A 33 37.67 4.95 -26.13
C CYS A 33 37.25 5.70 -27.40
N THR A 34 36.08 5.38 -27.93
CA THR A 34 35.52 5.98 -29.15
C THR A 34 34.16 6.62 -28.85
N ARG A 35 33.73 7.56 -29.69
CA ARG A 35 32.41 8.21 -29.57
C ARG A 35 31.22 7.22 -29.72
N GLU A 36 31.45 5.98 -30.12
CA GLU A 36 30.45 4.90 -30.20
C GLU A 36 30.33 4.07 -28.89
N GLY A 37 31.07 4.44 -27.83
CA GLY A 37 31.11 3.75 -26.54
C GLY A 37 32.18 2.66 -26.45
N LEU A 38 32.16 1.92 -25.34
CA LEU A 38 33.04 0.76 -25.11
C LEU A 38 32.35 -0.55 -25.56
N SER A 39 33.12 -1.63 -25.74
CA SER A 39 32.54 -2.97 -25.85
C SER A 39 32.24 -3.53 -24.45
N SER A 40 31.28 -4.46 -24.34
CA SER A 40 30.97 -5.09 -23.05
C SER A 40 32.16 -5.85 -22.45
N GLU A 41 32.96 -6.53 -23.27
CA GLU A 41 34.17 -7.25 -22.83
C GLU A 41 35.25 -6.28 -22.30
N GLU A 42 35.46 -5.14 -22.96
CA GLU A 42 36.41 -4.12 -22.51
C GLU A 42 35.95 -3.47 -21.20
N GLY A 43 34.64 -3.25 -21.04
CA GLY A 43 34.03 -2.80 -19.79
C GLY A 43 34.32 -3.75 -18.62
N GLU A 44 34.12 -5.06 -18.79
CA GLU A 44 34.46 -6.05 -17.77
C GLU A 44 35.96 -6.13 -17.47
N ASN A 45 36.82 -5.95 -18.47
CA ASN A 45 38.27 -5.96 -18.27
C ASN A 45 38.76 -4.73 -17.51
N ARG A 46 38.24 -3.54 -17.82
CA ARG A 46 38.51 -2.31 -17.05
C ARG A 46 38.00 -2.40 -15.62
N LEU A 47 36.84 -3.02 -15.40
CA LEU A 47 36.28 -3.23 -14.05
C LEU A 47 37.21 -4.06 -13.15
N LYS A 48 37.98 -5.01 -13.71
CA LYS A 48 39.00 -5.78 -12.99
C LYS A 48 40.26 -4.96 -12.65
N ILE A 49 40.56 -3.90 -13.41
CA ILE A 49 41.78 -3.08 -13.29
C ILE A 49 41.56 -1.88 -12.35
N PHE A 50 40.45 -1.17 -12.53
CA PHE A 50 40.06 0.03 -11.78
C PHE A 50 39.20 -0.28 -10.54
N GLY A 51 38.59 -1.47 -10.50
CA GLY A 51 37.61 -1.83 -9.48
C GLY A 51 36.20 -1.28 -9.81
N PRO A 52 35.19 -1.64 -9.00
CA PRO A 52 33.83 -1.12 -9.16
C PRO A 52 33.75 0.36 -8.80
N ASN A 53 32.87 1.10 -9.46
CA ASN A 53 32.50 2.47 -9.14
C ASN A 53 31.63 2.52 -7.86
N LYS A 54 32.24 2.17 -6.73
CA LYS A 54 31.64 2.15 -5.39
C LYS A 54 32.71 2.49 -4.36
N LEU A 55 32.33 3.23 -3.32
CA LEU A 55 33.22 3.50 -2.20
C LEU A 55 33.57 2.20 -1.45
N GLU A 56 34.78 2.13 -0.90
CA GLU A 56 35.20 0.96 -0.12
C GLU A 56 34.31 0.76 1.11
N GLU A 57 33.57 -0.34 1.13
CA GLU A 57 32.85 -0.78 2.32
C GLU A 57 33.87 -1.22 3.38
N LYS A 58 33.82 -0.59 4.56
CA LYS A 58 34.54 -1.08 5.75
C LYS A 58 33.99 -2.44 6.15
N LYS A 59 34.63 -3.50 5.66
CA LYS A 59 34.34 -4.90 6.02
C LYS A 59 34.77 -5.15 7.45
N GLU A 60 33.88 -4.94 8.41
CA GLU A 60 34.05 -5.44 9.76
C GLU A 60 34.23 -6.96 9.72
N SER A 61 35.25 -7.47 10.43
CA SER A 61 35.41 -8.91 10.54
C SER A 61 34.26 -9.48 11.37
N LYS A 62 33.69 -10.60 10.92
CA LYS A 62 32.59 -11.28 11.63
C LYS A 62 32.94 -11.62 13.08
N ILE A 63 34.22 -11.82 13.38
CA ILE A 63 34.74 -12.11 14.71
C ILE A 63 34.74 -10.85 15.59
N LEU A 64 35.19 -9.69 15.09
CA LEU A 64 35.07 -8.42 15.85
C LEU A 64 33.60 -8.08 16.08
N LYS A 65 32.74 -8.26 15.08
CA LYS A 65 31.31 -8.01 15.23
C LYS A 65 30.67 -8.93 16.28
N PHE A 66 31.05 -10.21 16.32
CA PHE A 66 30.64 -11.13 17.39
C PHE A 66 31.10 -10.67 18.78
N LEU A 67 32.38 -10.29 18.92
CA LEU A 67 32.94 -9.77 20.18
C LEU A 67 32.28 -8.46 20.63
N GLY A 68 31.82 -7.63 19.70
CA GLY A 68 31.05 -6.42 20.00
C GLY A 68 29.76 -6.68 20.78
N PHE A 69 29.05 -7.79 20.50
CA PHE A 69 27.84 -8.15 21.26
C PHE A 69 28.14 -8.52 22.72
N MET A 70 29.30 -9.11 23.00
CA MET A 70 29.76 -9.39 24.36
C MET A 70 30.08 -8.12 25.16
N TRP A 71 30.29 -6.98 24.51
CA TRP A 71 30.74 -5.73 25.13
C TRP A 71 29.61 -4.71 25.36
N ASN A 72 28.36 -5.16 25.44
CA ASN A 72 27.24 -4.27 25.77
C ASN A 72 27.14 -4.02 27.30
N PRO A 73 26.51 -2.92 27.77
CA PRO A 73 26.49 -2.57 29.20
C PRO A 73 25.80 -3.60 30.11
N LEU A 74 24.87 -4.41 29.59
CA LEU A 74 24.25 -5.50 30.35
C LEU A 74 25.22 -6.67 30.51
N SER A 75 26.00 -6.98 29.47
CA SER A 75 27.05 -8.00 29.52
C SER A 75 28.15 -7.64 30.52
N TRP A 76 28.55 -6.36 30.64
CA TRP A 76 29.48 -5.93 31.70
C TRP A 76 28.94 -6.20 33.12
N VAL A 77 27.64 -6.00 33.35
CA VAL A 77 27.01 -6.31 34.65
C VAL A 77 26.99 -7.82 34.91
N MET A 78 26.75 -8.64 33.87
CA MET A 78 26.81 -10.10 33.95
C MET A 78 28.24 -10.62 34.15
N GLU A 79 29.24 -10.00 33.51
CA GLU A 79 30.66 -10.30 33.72
C GLU A 79 31.11 -9.93 35.14
N ALA A 80 30.70 -8.75 35.63
CA ALA A 80 30.93 -8.35 37.02
C ALA A 80 30.25 -9.32 38.01
N ALA A 81 29.05 -9.82 37.71
CA ALA A 81 28.38 -10.85 38.52
C ALA A 81 29.13 -12.20 38.49
N ALA A 82 29.63 -12.62 37.33
CA ALA A 82 30.45 -13.82 37.19
C ALA A 82 31.75 -13.72 37.99
N LEU A 83 32.46 -12.59 37.89
CA LEU A 83 33.66 -12.32 38.68
C LEU A 83 33.35 -12.26 40.19
N MET A 84 32.23 -11.65 40.57
CA MET A 84 31.80 -11.58 41.97
C MET A 84 31.54 -12.98 42.58
N ALA A 85 30.99 -13.92 41.80
CA ALA A 85 30.81 -15.30 42.26
C ALA A 85 32.15 -15.99 42.61
N ILE A 86 33.21 -15.76 41.83
CA ILE A 86 34.56 -16.27 42.13
C ILE A 86 35.15 -15.55 43.37
N VAL A 87 35.06 -14.21 43.40
CA VAL A 87 35.67 -13.40 44.47
C VAL A 87 35.06 -13.70 45.84
N LEU A 88 33.74 -13.81 45.94
CA LEU A 88 33.06 -14.13 47.20
C LEU A 88 33.42 -15.54 47.70
N ALA A 89 33.48 -16.53 46.81
CA ALA A 89 33.73 -17.90 47.22
C ALA A 89 35.16 -18.15 47.73
N ASN A 90 36.14 -17.37 47.25
CA ASN A 90 37.53 -17.40 47.75
C ASN A 90 37.69 -16.82 49.18
N GLY A 91 36.69 -16.13 49.74
CA GLY A 91 36.76 -15.53 51.08
C GLY A 91 36.45 -16.49 52.24
N ASP A 92 35.54 -17.45 52.03
CA ASP A 92 34.91 -18.23 53.11
C ASP A 92 35.42 -19.69 53.23
N GLY A 93 36.50 -20.05 52.52
CA GLY A 93 37.06 -21.42 52.55
C GLY A 93 36.14 -22.49 51.94
N ARG A 94 35.12 -22.08 51.17
CA ARG A 94 34.26 -22.95 50.36
C ARG A 94 34.94 -23.22 49.01
N PRO A 95 34.66 -24.34 48.33
CA PRO A 95 35.08 -24.50 46.94
C PRO A 95 34.47 -23.36 46.09
N PRO A 96 35.19 -22.78 45.12
CA PRO A 96 34.62 -21.71 44.31
C PRO A 96 33.42 -22.20 43.51
N ASP A 97 32.39 -21.35 43.37
CA ASP A 97 31.16 -21.64 42.60
C ASP A 97 31.41 -21.57 41.08
N TRP A 98 32.38 -22.37 40.62
CA TRP A 98 32.77 -22.51 39.21
C TRP A 98 31.60 -22.86 38.29
N GLN A 99 30.57 -23.56 38.81
CA GLN A 99 29.39 -23.91 38.03
C GLN A 99 28.56 -22.67 37.65
N ASP A 100 28.40 -21.71 38.58
CA ASP A 100 27.66 -20.47 38.31
C ASP A 100 28.49 -19.51 37.43
N PHE A 101 29.81 -19.42 37.64
CA PHE A 101 30.69 -18.68 36.73
C PHE A 101 30.62 -19.22 35.29
N VAL A 102 30.84 -20.52 35.10
CA VAL A 102 30.76 -21.17 33.77
C VAL A 102 29.36 -21.06 33.19
N GLY A 103 28.31 -21.13 34.02
CA GLY A 103 26.93 -20.93 33.62
C GLY A 103 26.66 -19.52 33.08
N ILE A 104 27.10 -18.48 33.78
CA ILE A 104 26.94 -17.08 33.36
C ILE A 104 27.73 -16.81 32.07
N VAL A 105 28.98 -17.29 31.97
CA VAL A 105 29.79 -17.18 30.75
C VAL A 105 29.12 -17.92 29.58
N ALA A 106 28.56 -19.11 29.80
CA ALA A 106 27.82 -19.84 28.78
C ALA A 106 26.56 -19.10 28.32
N LEU A 107 25.80 -18.47 29.23
CA LEU A 107 24.67 -17.61 28.87
C LEU A 107 25.11 -16.41 28.02
N LEU A 108 26.21 -15.74 28.38
CA LEU A 108 26.76 -14.63 27.58
C LEU A 108 27.14 -15.08 26.17
N VAL A 109 27.77 -16.24 26.02
CA VAL A 109 28.10 -16.83 24.71
C VAL A 109 26.83 -17.20 23.92
N ILE A 110 25.83 -17.81 24.56
CA ILE A 110 24.55 -18.16 23.91
C ILE A 110 23.82 -16.91 23.43
N ASN A 111 23.66 -15.89 24.29
CA ASN A 111 22.97 -14.64 23.97
C ASN A 111 23.71 -13.90 22.84
N SER A 112 25.04 -13.77 22.91
CA SER A 112 25.85 -13.17 21.85
C SER A 112 25.76 -13.94 20.51
N THR A 113 25.68 -15.27 20.57
CA THR A 113 25.48 -16.11 19.37
C THR A 113 24.11 -15.90 18.75
N ILE A 114 23.06 -15.82 19.57
CA ILE A 114 21.70 -15.53 19.12
C ILE A 114 21.63 -14.14 18.48
N SER A 115 22.15 -13.10 19.15
CA SER A 115 22.19 -11.73 18.63
C SER A 115 22.97 -11.63 17.32
N PHE A 116 24.14 -12.27 17.24
CA PHE A 116 24.96 -12.30 16.03
C PHE A 116 24.24 -12.97 14.85
N ILE A 117 23.56 -14.10 15.08
CA ILE A 117 22.78 -14.78 14.03
C ILE A 117 21.58 -13.94 13.57
N GLU A 118 20.87 -13.31 14.52
CA GLU A 118 19.72 -12.45 14.20
C GLU A 118 20.15 -11.19 13.42
N GLU A 119 21.22 -10.51 13.84
CA GLU A 119 21.72 -9.33 13.14
C GLU A 119 22.37 -9.67 11.79
N ASN A 120 23.09 -10.80 11.67
CA ASN A 120 23.63 -11.24 10.37
C ASN A 120 22.50 -11.60 9.38
N ASN A 121 21.41 -12.21 9.85
CA ASN A 121 20.24 -12.49 9.01
C ASN A 121 19.49 -11.21 8.62
N ALA A 122 19.33 -10.26 9.55
CA ALA A 122 18.75 -8.95 9.27
C ALA A 122 19.62 -8.14 8.28
N GLY A 123 20.95 -8.17 8.46
CA GLY A 123 21.93 -7.54 7.58
C GLY A 123 21.92 -8.11 6.16
N ASN A 124 21.82 -9.43 6.00
CA ASN A 124 21.66 -10.06 4.68
C ASN A 124 20.34 -9.63 3.99
N ALA A 125 19.24 -9.54 4.74
CA ALA A 125 17.97 -9.08 4.19
C ALA A 125 18.01 -7.58 3.82
N ALA A 126 18.67 -6.75 4.65
CA ALA A 126 18.90 -5.34 4.36
C ALA A 126 19.82 -5.15 3.14
N ALA A 127 20.87 -5.96 2.99
CA ALA A 127 21.78 -5.90 1.83
C ALA A 127 21.06 -6.25 0.51
N ALA A 128 20.15 -7.24 0.54
CA ALA A 128 19.30 -7.55 -0.62
C ALA A 128 18.36 -6.40 -0.99
N LEU A 129 17.88 -5.63 0.00
CA LEU A 129 17.06 -4.44 -0.22
C LEU A 129 17.89 -3.24 -0.70
N MET A 130 19.10 -3.04 -0.17
CA MET A 130 20.07 -2.03 -0.62
C MET A 130 20.51 -2.26 -2.07
N ALA A 131 20.65 -3.52 -2.50
CA ALA A 131 20.95 -3.85 -3.90
C ALA A 131 19.84 -3.40 -4.86
N GLY A 132 18.58 -3.39 -4.43
CA GLY A 132 17.44 -2.87 -5.21
C GLY A 132 17.31 -1.34 -5.23
N LEU A 133 18.09 -0.63 -4.40
CA LEU A 133 18.15 0.83 -4.32
C LEU A 133 19.43 1.41 -4.96
N ALA A 134 20.28 0.54 -5.52
CA ALA A 134 21.63 0.90 -5.92
C ALA A 134 21.72 1.58 -7.29
N PRO A 135 22.74 2.44 -7.48
CA PRO A 135 23.21 3.06 -8.71
C PRO A 135 22.58 2.60 -10.01
N LYS A 136 21.86 3.39 -10.80
CA LYS A 136 21.77 3.11 -12.26
C LYS A 136 22.11 4.29 -13.13
N THR A 137 22.72 3.98 -14.26
CA THR A 137 23.12 4.96 -15.26
C THR A 137 22.98 4.36 -16.65
N LYS A 138 22.70 5.21 -17.64
CA LYS A 138 22.54 4.80 -19.02
C LYS A 138 23.89 4.92 -19.72
N VAL A 139 24.47 3.76 -20.01
CA VAL A 139 25.78 3.62 -20.67
C VAL A 139 25.59 3.24 -22.13
N LEU A 140 26.43 3.80 -23.00
CA LEU A 140 26.57 3.37 -24.38
C LEU A 140 27.64 2.27 -24.45
N ARG A 141 27.21 1.02 -24.63
CA ARG A 141 28.10 -0.13 -24.84
C ARG A 141 27.64 -0.96 -26.03
N ASP A 142 28.59 -1.51 -26.79
CA ASP A 142 28.35 -2.24 -28.05
C ASP A 142 27.46 -1.44 -29.05
N ASN A 143 27.64 -0.11 -29.09
CA ASN A 143 26.84 0.84 -29.86
C ASN A 143 25.31 0.76 -29.56
N ARG A 144 24.96 0.44 -28.30
CA ARG A 144 23.59 0.42 -27.78
C ARG A 144 23.50 1.08 -26.41
N TRP A 145 22.50 1.93 -26.24
CA TRP A 145 22.16 2.47 -24.93
C TRP A 145 21.55 1.37 -24.05
N SER A 146 22.18 1.09 -22.92
CA SER A 146 21.69 0.14 -21.91
C SER A 146 21.71 0.79 -20.53
N GLU A 147 20.74 0.46 -19.69
CA GLU A 147 20.71 0.90 -18.30
C GLU A 147 21.41 -0.16 -17.44
N GLN A 148 22.50 0.24 -16.79
CA GLN A 148 23.39 -0.63 -16.03
C GLN A 148 23.55 -0.09 -14.61
N ASP A 149 23.95 -0.96 -13.68
CA ASP A 149 24.24 -0.52 -12.33
C ASP A 149 25.46 0.42 -12.35
N ALA A 150 25.37 1.59 -11.71
CA ALA A 150 26.43 2.60 -11.72
C ALA A 150 27.76 2.07 -11.14
N SER A 151 27.72 1.02 -10.32
CA SER A 151 28.91 0.32 -9.81
C SER A 151 29.74 -0.43 -10.87
N ILE A 152 29.18 -0.67 -12.06
CA ILE A 152 29.81 -1.35 -13.21
C ILE A 152 30.45 -0.33 -14.17
N LEU A 153 30.25 0.96 -13.92
CA LEU A 153 30.80 2.06 -14.72
C LEU A 153 32.32 2.11 -14.59
N VAL A 154 33.02 2.36 -15.70
CA VAL A 154 34.49 2.42 -15.77
C VAL A 154 34.97 3.67 -16.53
N PRO A 155 36.21 4.14 -16.28
CA PRO A 155 36.81 5.21 -17.07
C PRO A 155 36.81 4.90 -18.58
N GLY A 156 36.27 5.83 -19.36
CA GLY A 156 36.06 5.71 -20.80
C GLY A 156 34.67 5.23 -21.24
N ASP A 157 33.77 4.85 -20.32
CA ASP A 157 32.34 4.68 -20.65
C ASP A 157 31.74 6.02 -21.12
N ILE A 158 30.79 5.96 -22.05
CA ILE A 158 29.95 7.12 -22.41
C ILE A 158 28.59 6.97 -21.70
N ILE A 159 28.18 8.03 -21.01
CA ILE A 159 26.92 8.14 -20.29
C ILE A 159 26.05 9.26 -20.86
N THR A 160 24.75 9.17 -20.67
CA THR A 160 23.82 10.30 -20.87
C THR A 160 23.36 10.83 -19.52
N ILE A 161 23.44 12.14 -19.31
CA ILE A 161 23.03 12.85 -18.09
C ILE A 161 21.77 13.63 -18.40
N LYS A 162 20.67 13.31 -17.72
CA LYS A 162 19.35 13.95 -17.88
C LYS A 162 19.02 14.84 -16.70
N LEU A 163 18.02 15.71 -16.88
CA LEU A 163 17.42 16.49 -15.80
C LEU A 163 16.90 15.56 -14.70
N GLY A 164 17.41 15.73 -13.48
CA GLY A 164 17.03 14.96 -12.30
C GLY A 164 17.98 13.85 -11.90
N ASP A 165 18.86 13.42 -12.80
CA ASP A 165 19.87 12.40 -12.53
C ASP A 165 20.91 12.93 -11.51
N ILE A 166 21.36 12.03 -10.62
CA ILE A 166 22.61 12.21 -9.89
C ILE A 166 23.74 11.81 -10.84
N ILE A 167 24.77 12.65 -10.93
CA ILE A 167 25.94 12.36 -11.77
C ILE A 167 26.72 11.19 -11.12
N PRO A 168 26.89 10.04 -11.80
CA PRO A 168 27.29 8.77 -11.17
C PRO A 168 28.81 8.60 -11.00
N ALA A 169 29.60 9.47 -11.65
CA ALA A 169 31.05 9.47 -11.71
C ALA A 169 31.53 10.81 -12.27
N ASP A 170 32.81 11.15 -12.10
CA ASP A 170 33.35 12.37 -12.69
C ASP A 170 33.49 12.18 -14.22
N ALA A 171 32.97 13.13 -15.00
CA ALA A 171 32.82 12.99 -16.44
C ALA A 171 33.06 14.30 -17.20
N ARG A 172 33.43 14.19 -18.48
CA ARG A 172 33.60 15.31 -19.42
C ARG A 172 32.36 15.44 -20.30
N LEU A 173 31.76 16.62 -20.36
CA LEU A 173 30.62 16.87 -21.24
C LEU A 173 31.06 16.85 -22.72
N LEU A 174 30.31 16.12 -23.54
CA LEU A 174 30.47 16.05 -25.00
C LEU A 174 29.69 17.21 -25.68
N ASP A 175 29.47 17.12 -26.99
CA ASP A 175 28.75 18.13 -27.76
C ASP A 175 27.24 18.15 -27.38
N GLY A 176 26.69 19.33 -27.05
CA GLY A 176 25.28 19.48 -26.67
C GLY A 176 24.89 20.90 -26.22
N ASP A 177 23.67 21.05 -25.69
CA ASP A 177 23.23 22.29 -25.04
C ASP A 177 23.84 22.40 -23.62
N PRO A 178 24.19 23.61 -23.12
CA PRO A 178 24.75 23.77 -21.78
C PRO A 178 23.86 23.22 -20.66
N LEU A 179 24.46 22.43 -19.78
CA LEU A 179 23.84 21.81 -18.61
C LEU A 179 23.85 22.80 -17.44
N LYS A 180 22.85 22.74 -16.54
CA LYS A 180 22.96 23.34 -15.20
C LYS A 180 23.01 22.29 -14.12
N VAL A 181 24.08 22.34 -13.34
CA VAL A 181 24.42 21.35 -12.33
C VAL A 181 24.42 22.02 -10.96
N ASP A 182 23.68 21.46 -10.03
CA ASP A 182 23.70 21.83 -8.62
C ASP A 182 24.81 21.05 -7.92
N GLN A 183 25.82 21.80 -7.49
CA GLN A 183 27.00 21.31 -6.80
C GLN A 183 26.93 21.59 -5.28
N SER A 184 25.76 21.95 -4.74
CA SER A 184 25.61 22.27 -3.31
C SER A 184 26.03 21.13 -2.37
N ALA A 185 25.96 19.88 -2.81
CA ALA A 185 26.47 18.71 -2.09
C ALA A 185 28.01 18.67 -1.97
N LEU A 186 28.72 19.38 -2.86
CA LEU A 186 30.19 19.43 -2.95
C LEU A 186 30.78 20.75 -2.45
N THR A 187 30.21 21.88 -2.89
CA THR A 187 30.72 23.23 -2.61
C THR A 187 29.99 23.93 -1.47
N GLY A 188 28.80 23.47 -1.10
CA GLY A 188 27.89 24.16 -0.18
C GLY A 188 27.13 25.34 -0.80
N GLU A 189 27.36 25.67 -2.07
CA GLU A 189 26.68 26.77 -2.76
C GLU A 189 25.37 26.30 -3.42
N SER A 190 24.25 26.92 -3.05
CA SER A 190 22.90 26.51 -3.51
C SER A 190 22.54 26.94 -4.94
N LEU A 191 23.39 27.70 -5.63
CA LEU A 191 23.11 28.20 -6.98
C LEU A 191 23.63 27.20 -8.03
N PRO A 192 22.78 26.73 -8.96
CA PRO A 192 23.22 25.78 -9.98
C PRO A 192 24.16 26.45 -10.99
N VAL A 193 25.33 25.85 -11.17
CA VAL A 193 26.39 26.32 -12.07
C VAL A 193 26.07 25.86 -13.50
N THR A 194 26.31 26.74 -14.48
CA THR A 194 26.17 26.37 -15.90
C THR A 194 27.48 25.75 -16.40
N LYS A 195 27.37 24.59 -17.05
CA LYS A 195 28.47 23.79 -17.59
C LYS A 195 28.25 23.60 -19.09
N ASN A 196 29.23 23.98 -19.89
CA ASN A 196 29.19 23.97 -21.35
C ASN A 196 29.74 22.63 -21.88
N PRO A 197 29.54 22.32 -23.17
CA PRO A 197 30.31 21.29 -23.85
C PRO A 197 31.81 21.45 -23.60
N SER A 198 32.52 20.33 -23.41
CA SER A 198 33.92 20.30 -22.96
C SER A 198 34.22 20.81 -21.54
N ASP A 199 33.22 21.12 -20.69
CA ASP A 199 33.44 21.29 -19.25
C ASP A 199 33.37 19.95 -18.49
N GLU A 200 33.97 19.88 -17.30
CA GLU A 200 33.84 18.76 -16.37
C GLU A 200 32.55 18.81 -15.54
N VAL A 201 32.08 17.64 -15.11
CA VAL A 201 31.04 17.48 -14.09
C VAL A 201 31.46 16.44 -13.06
N PHE A 202 31.10 16.67 -11.79
CA PHE A 202 31.52 15.85 -10.67
C PHE A 202 30.41 14.92 -10.18
N SER A 203 30.81 13.73 -9.76
CA SER A 203 29.98 12.72 -9.09
C SER A 203 29.18 13.34 -7.93
N GLY A 204 27.96 12.85 -7.68
CA GLY A 204 27.10 13.32 -6.59
C GLY A 204 26.47 14.71 -6.81
N SER A 205 26.86 15.45 -7.86
CA SER A 205 26.14 16.65 -8.29
C SER A 205 24.78 16.28 -8.91
N THR A 206 23.77 17.15 -8.83
CA THR A 206 22.44 16.89 -9.44
C THR A 206 22.21 17.74 -10.67
N CYS A 207 21.78 17.14 -11.78
CA CYS A 207 21.40 17.90 -12.96
C CYS A 207 20.04 18.59 -12.73
N LYS A 208 20.00 19.93 -12.87
CA LYS A 208 18.76 20.73 -12.71
C LYS A 208 18.15 21.15 -14.03
N GLN A 209 18.94 21.34 -15.09
CA GLN A 209 18.49 21.78 -16.42
C GLN A 209 19.40 21.21 -17.50
N GLY A 210 18.82 20.84 -18.65
CA GLY A 210 19.54 20.30 -19.81
C GLY A 210 19.60 18.77 -19.85
N GLU A 211 20.11 18.26 -20.97
CA GLU A 211 20.41 16.86 -21.21
C GLU A 211 21.62 16.81 -22.16
N ILE A 212 22.65 16.05 -21.80
CA ILE A 212 23.92 16.03 -22.55
C ILE A 212 24.60 14.67 -22.37
N GLU A 213 25.40 14.26 -23.35
CA GLU A 213 26.25 13.08 -23.26
C GLU A 213 27.59 13.44 -22.60
N ALA A 214 28.20 12.50 -21.88
CA ALA A 214 29.46 12.71 -21.19
C ALA A 214 30.34 11.44 -21.22
N VAL A 215 31.66 11.60 -21.24
CA VAL A 215 32.63 10.49 -21.11
C VAL A 215 33.18 10.44 -19.69
N VAL A 216 33.16 9.26 -19.08
CA VAL A 216 33.59 9.05 -17.68
C VAL A 216 35.11 9.15 -17.57
N ILE A 217 35.59 10.02 -16.70
CA ILE A 217 37.02 10.28 -16.44
C ILE A 217 37.50 9.44 -15.24
N ALA A 218 36.80 9.51 -14.12
CA ALA A 218 37.21 8.88 -12.86
C ALA A 218 36.01 8.24 -12.13
N THR A 219 36.26 7.16 -11.40
CA THR A 219 35.23 6.33 -10.76
C THR A 219 35.60 5.98 -9.31
N GLY A 220 34.58 5.76 -8.48
CA GLY A 220 34.72 5.32 -7.10
C GLY A 220 35.50 6.32 -6.24
N VAL A 221 36.49 5.81 -5.49
CA VAL A 221 37.36 6.61 -4.60
C VAL A 221 38.21 7.67 -5.32
N HIS A 222 38.39 7.54 -6.65
CA HIS A 222 39.17 8.51 -7.43
C HIS A 222 38.39 9.76 -7.83
N THR A 223 37.06 9.73 -7.70
CA THR A 223 36.22 10.92 -7.97
C THR A 223 36.43 12.00 -6.90
N PHE A 224 36.20 13.26 -7.29
CA PHE A 224 36.20 14.42 -6.39
C PHE A 224 35.23 14.22 -5.22
N PHE A 225 34.04 13.66 -5.49
CA PHE A 225 33.07 13.27 -4.46
C PHE A 225 33.57 12.09 -3.62
N GLY A 226 34.20 11.07 -4.21
CA GLY A 226 34.74 9.92 -3.49
C GLY A 226 35.89 10.28 -2.55
N LYS A 227 36.65 11.33 -2.87
CA LYS A 227 37.65 11.96 -1.98
C LYS A 227 37.00 12.76 -0.83
N ALA A 228 35.71 13.14 -0.93
CA ALA A 228 35.04 14.06 -0.02
C ALA A 228 33.88 13.44 0.82
N ALA A 229 33.17 12.41 0.33
CA ALA A 229 31.87 12.03 0.87
C ALA A 229 31.57 10.51 0.85
N HIS A 230 31.51 9.92 2.05
CA HIS A 230 30.70 8.72 2.30
C HIS A 230 29.24 9.13 2.52
N LEU A 231 28.30 8.82 1.60
CA LEU A 231 26.92 8.32 1.87
C LEU A 231 25.99 8.39 0.63
N VAL A 232 25.46 7.22 0.25
CA VAL A 232 24.21 6.90 -0.50
C VAL A 232 23.95 7.52 -1.88
N ASP A 233 23.55 6.66 -2.84
CA ASP A 233 23.10 6.97 -4.21
C ASP A 233 22.11 5.85 -4.71
N SER A 234 21.59 5.89 -5.97
CA SER A 234 20.14 5.79 -6.33
C SER A 234 19.71 5.08 -7.68
N THR A 235 18.69 5.57 -8.46
CA THR A 235 18.20 5.24 -9.86
C THR A 235 17.37 3.93 -10.16
N ASN A 236 16.26 3.80 -10.96
CA ASN A 236 15.24 4.69 -11.63
C ASN A 236 13.91 3.93 -12.07
N GLN A 237 12.78 4.60 -12.44
CA GLN A 237 11.58 4.05 -13.18
C GLN A 237 10.67 5.12 -13.91
N VAL A 238 9.46 4.79 -14.42
CA VAL A 238 8.68 5.55 -15.46
C VAL A 238 7.13 5.51 -15.29
N GLY A 239 6.43 6.66 -15.48
CA GLY A 239 4.97 6.82 -15.23
C GLY A 239 4.00 6.97 -16.44
N HIS A 240 2.69 7.17 -16.18
CA HIS A 240 1.56 7.01 -17.13
C HIS A 240 0.46 8.12 -17.06
N PHE A 241 0.09 8.74 -18.19
CA PHE A 241 -1.06 9.67 -18.34
C PHE A 241 -2.09 9.16 -19.37
N GLN A 242 -3.37 9.61 -19.27
CA GLN A 242 -4.44 9.24 -20.22
C GLN A 242 -5.39 10.43 -20.50
N LYS A 243 -6.17 10.39 -21.60
CA LYS A 243 -6.74 11.60 -22.22
C LYS A 243 -8.22 11.58 -22.60
N VAL A 244 -8.75 12.78 -22.84
CA VAL A 244 -10.13 13.07 -23.28
C VAL A 244 -10.10 14.01 -24.49
N LEU A 245 -10.29 13.49 -25.72
CA LEU A 245 -10.11 14.27 -26.97
C LEU A 245 -11.20 15.33 -27.26
N THR A 246 -12.39 15.22 -26.68
CA THR A 246 -13.60 15.95 -27.14
C THR A 246 -13.68 17.45 -26.78
N SER A 247 -12.67 18.05 -26.14
CA SER A 247 -12.76 19.42 -25.56
C SER A 247 -11.72 20.44 -26.05
N ILE A 248 -11.01 20.19 -27.16
CA ILE A 248 -9.99 21.13 -27.71
C ILE A 248 -10.64 22.44 -28.23
N GLU A 249 -10.01 23.59 -27.96
CA GLU A 249 -10.42 24.92 -28.46
C GLU A 249 -9.35 25.52 -29.39
N VAL A 250 -9.78 26.20 -30.46
CA VAL A 250 -8.91 26.70 -31.56
C VAL A 250 -9.11 28.20 -31.75
N PHE A 251 -8.01 28.96 -31.86
CA PHE A 251 -8.05 30.43 -31.94
C PHE A 251 -7.78 30.98 -33.35
N VAL A 252 -7.23 30.17 -34.26
CA VAL A 252 -6.96 30.55 -35.66
C VAL A 252 -8.14 30.16 -36.57
N LYS A 253 -8.62 31.10 -37.38
CA LYS A 253 -9.68 30.84 -38.37
C LYS A 253 -9.15 29.90 -39.47
N GLY A 254 -9.87 28.81 -39.74
CA GLY A 254 -9.54 27.85 -40.80
C GLY A 254 -8.59 26.72 -40.39
N LEU A 255 -8.26 26.59 -39.10
CA LEU A 255 -7.52 25.44 -38.57
C LEU A 255 -8.48 24.45 -37.90
N GLU A 256 -8.28 23.15 -38.12
CA GLU A 256 -9.07 22.09 -37.48
C GLU A 256 -8.43 21.63 -36.16
N LYS A 257 -9.23 20.98 -35.29
CA LYS A 257 -8.78 20.50 -33.98
C LYS A 257 -7.62 19.49 -34.10
N ASP A 258 -7.71 18.60 -35.07
CA ASP A 258 -6.74 17.52 -35.29
C ASP A 258 -5.40 18.09 -35.77
N GLN A 259 -5.41 19.20 -36.51
CA GLN A 259 -4.18 19.92 -36.88
C GLN A 259 -3.46 20.50 -35.65
N VAL A 260 -4.19 21.02 -34.65
CA VAL A 260 -3.58 21.49 -33.39
C VAL A 260 -2.91 20.33 -32.64
N VAL A 261 -3.52 19.15 -32.63
CA VAL A 261 -2.92 17.92 -32.08
C VAL A 261 -1.64 17.54 -32.82
N LEU A 262 -1.65 17.60 -34.17
CA LEU A 262 -0.46 17.33 -34.98
C LEU A 262 0.70 18.29 -34.68
N TYR A 263 0.45 19.59 -34.50
CA TYR A 263 1.50 20.53 -34.10
C TYR A 263 2.02 20.25 -32.67
N ALA A 264 1.15 19.82 -31.74
CA ALA A 264 1.56 19.39 -30.41
C ALA A 264 2.43 18.12 -30.46
N ALA A 265 2.08 17.15 -31.30
CA ALA A 265 2.82 15.90 -31.48
C ALA A 265 4.18 16.15 -32.18
N ARG A 266 4.24 17.07 -33.14
CA ARG A 266 5.51 17.56 -33.71
C ARG A 266 6.40 18.18 -32.64
N ALA A 267 5.85 19.02 -31.76
CA ALA A 267 6.57 19.57 -30.61
C ALA A 267 6.86 18.56 -29.48
N SER A 268 6.54 17.27 -29.65
CA SER A 268 6.81 16.19 -28.69
C SER A 268 7.99 15.31 -29.12
N ARG A 269 8.65 14.64 -28.17
CA ARG A 269 9.59 13.55 -28.46
C ARG A 269 8.85 12.29 -28.89
N THR A 270 9.39 11.58 -29.87
CA THR A 270 8.92 10.25 -30.30
C THR A 270 9.65 9.10 -29.61
N GLU A 271 10.87 9.34 -29.14
CA GLU A 271 11.72 8.38 -28.45
C GLU A 271 11.95 8.83 -27.01
N ASN A 272 12.03 7.88 -26.07
CA ASN A 272 12.33 8.13 -24.64
C ASN A 272 11.39 9.21 -24.04
N GLN A 273 10.09 8.98 -24.18
CA GLN A 273 9.05 10.00 -24.07
C GLN A 273 8.70 10.35 -22.61
N ASP A 274 8.61 11.65 -22.32
CA ASP A 274 7.84 12.13 -21.16
C ASP A 274 6.40 11.64 -21.26
N ALA A 275 5.75 11.35 -20.13
CA ALA A 275 4.40 10.77 -20.17
C ALA A 275 3.35 11.73 -20.78
N ILE A 276 3.58 13.05 -20.77
CA ILE A 276 2.75 14.02 -21.54
C ILE A 276 2.99 13.87 -23.04
N ASP A 277 4.25 13.67 -23.46
CA ASP A 277 4.67 13.52 -24.86
C ASP A 277 4.14 12.24 -25.47
N ALA A 278 4.30 11.12 -24.77
CA ALA A 278 3.70 9.83 -25.11
C ALA A 278 2.19 9.97 -25.32
N ALA A 279 1.51 10.62 -24.38
CA ALA A 279 0.08 10.84 -24.49
C ALA A 279 -0.30 11.82 -25.60
N ILE A 280 0.55 12.75 -26.06
CA ILE A 280 0.27 13.63 -27.22
C ILE A 280 0.49 12.88 -28.54
N VAL A 281 1.59 12.15 -28.67
CA VAL A 281 1.86 11.32 -29.86
C VAL A 281 0.77 10.25 -30.04
N GLY A 282 0.31 9.63 -28.94
CA GLY A 282 -0.83 8.70 -28.92
C GLY A 282 -2.22 9.33 -29.09
N MET A 283 -2.36 10.64 -29.34
CA MET A 283 -3.63 11.22 -29.81
C MET A 283 -3.80 11.14 -31.33
N LEU A 284 -2.73 10.89 -32.08
CA LEU A 284 -2.78 10.69 -33.53
C LEU A 284 -3.30 9.28 -33.85
N ALA A 285 -3.90 9.11 -35.03
CA ALA A 285 -4.41 7.81 -35.47
C ALA A 285 -3.26 6.82 -35.75
N ASP A 286 -2.15 7.32 -36.30
CA ASP A 286 -0.86 6.63 -36.35
C ASP A 286 0.22 7.54 -35.72
N PRO A 287 0.93 7.12 -34.66
CA PRO A 287 2.09 7.83 -34.11
C PRO A 287 3.11 8.32 -35.14
N LYS A 288 3.26 7.64 -36.28
CA LYS A 288 4.16 8.03 -37.37
C LYS A 288 3.78 9.35 -38.03
N GLU A 289 2.51 9.75 -37.99
CA GLU A 289 2.04 11.05 -38.51
C GLU A 289 2.76 12.23 -37.82
N ALA A 290 3.22 12.05 -36.57
CA ALA A 290 3.99 13.06 -35.85
C ALA A 290 5.28 13.50 -36.57
N ARG A 291 5.84 12.63 -37.41
CA ARG A 291 7.08 12.85 -38.19
C ARG A 291 6.92 12.65 -39.70
N ALA A 292 5.75 12.24 -40.18
CA ALA A 292 5.48 12.08 -41.60
C ALA A 292 5.66 13.41 -42.37
N GLY A 293 6.44 13.35 -43.45
CA GLY A 293 6.65 14.48 -44.37
C GLY A 293 7.55 15.62 -43.85
N ILE A 294 8.18 15.47 -42.69
CA ILE A 294 9.07 16.49 -42.10
C ILE A 294 10.46 15.94 -41.82
N ARG A 295 11.49 16.80 -41.91
CA ARG A 295 12.86 16.51 -41.48
C ARG A 295 13.17 17.33 -40.23
N GLU A 296 13.49 16.65 -39.14
CA GLU A 296 13.90 17.30 -37.88
C GLU A 296 15.27 17.99 -38.02
N VAL A 297 15.42 19.14 -37.37
CA VAL A 297 16.67 19.94 -37.38
C VAL A 297 17.19 20.21 -35.98
N HIS A 298 16.29 20.51 -35.04
CA HIS A 298 16.60 20.80 -33.65
C HIS A 298 15.36 20.61 -32.77
N PHE A 299 15.53 19.97 -31.61
CA PHE A 299 14.48 19.82 -30.61
C PHE A 299 14.93 20.49 -29.30
N LEU A 300 14.21 21.51 -28.87
CA LEU A 300 14.39 22.16 -27.57
C LEU A 300 13.64 21.36 -26.49
N PRO A 301 14.36 20.71 -25.55
CA PRO A 301 13.75 19.92 -24.47
C PRO A 301 13.01 20.78 -23.45
N PHE A 302 12.27 20.14 -22.55
CA PHE A 302 11.50 20.85 -21.52
C PHE A 302 12.43 21.42 -20.44
N ASN A 303 12.34 22.74 -20.23
CA ASN A 303 13.01 23.43 -19.14
C ASN A 303 11.96 23.90 -18.11
N PRO A 304 12.11 23.62 -16.80
CA PRO A 304 11.21 24.12 -15.75
C PRO A 304 11.07 25.66 -15.68
N VAL A 305 12.05 26.40 -16.22
CA VAL A 305 12.00 27.88 -16.33
C VAL A 305 11.15 28.31 -17.52
N ASP A 306 11.48 27.86 -18.73
CA ASP A 306 10.80 28.24 -19.97
C ASP A 306 9.40 27.60 -20.12
N LYS A 307 9.17 26.49 -19.41
CA LYS A 307 7.94 25.68 -19.35
C LYS A 307 7.35 25.32 -20.73
N ARG A 308 8.23 25.09 -21.70
CA ARG A 308 7.87 24.75 -23.09
C ARG A 308 8.85 23.74 -23.68
N THR A 309 8.43 23.09 -24.76
CA THR A 309 9.32 22.40 -25.73
C THR A 309 9.11 23.02 -27.11
N ALA A 310 10.05 22.82 -28.03
CA ALA A 310 9.88 23.22 -29.42
C ALA A 310 10.63 22.30 -30.40
N LEU A 311 10.00 21.96 -31.52
CA LEU A 311 10.65 21.31 -32.65
C LEU A 311 10.85 22.31 -33.79
N THR A 312 12.08 22.45 -34.27
CA THR A 312 12.40 23.09 -35.55
C THR A 312 12.55 22.01 -36.62
N TYR A 313 11.78 22.11 -37.69
CA TYR A 313 11.72 21.12 -38.77
C TYR A 313 11.62 21.77 -40.14
N ILE A 314 12.03 21.02 -41.17
CA ILE A 314 11.87 21.37 -42.58
C ILE A 314 10.69 20.57 -43.11
N ASP A 315 9.70 21.24 -43.70
CA ASP A 315 8.58 20.61 -44.40
C ASP A 315 9.00 20.07 -45.78
N SER A 316 8.20 19.16 -46.32
CA SER A 316 8.27 18.63 -47.70
C SER A 316 8.55 19.70 -48.78
N ASN A 317 8.06 20.92 -48.60
CA ASN A 317 8.27 22.06 -49.51
C ASN A 317 9.62 22.79 -49.33
N GLY A 318 10.52 22.30 -48.46
CA GLY A 318 11.82 22.93 -48.15
C GLY A 318 11.73 24.17 -47.24
N ASN A 319 10.56 24.46 -46.67
CA ASN A 319 10.34 25.59 -45.77
C ASN A 319 10.60 25.20 -44.31
N TRP A 320 11.20 26.14 -43.56
CA TRP A 320 11.55 25.94 -42.15
C TRP A 320 10.42 26.43 -41.25
N HIS A 321 9.98 25.55 -40.36
CA HIS A 321 8.90 25.80 -39.41
C HIS A 321 9.34 25.43 -38.00
N ARG A 322 8.79 26.13 -37.01
CA ARG A 322 9.00 25.85 -35.59
C ARG A 322 7.63 25.66 -34.93
N ALA A 323 7.43 24.54 -34.26
CA ALA A 323 6.23 24.24 -33.47
C ALA A 323 6.61 24.19 -32.00
N SER A 324 5.80 24.76 -31.12
CA SER A 324 6.03 24.78 -29.67
C SER A 324 4.77 24.45 -28.90
N LYS A 325 4.94 23.75 -27.76
CA LYS A 325 3.91 23.49 -26.77
C LYS A 325 4.44 23.86 -25.39
N GLY A 326 3.56 24.26 -24.47
CA GLY A 326 3.99 24.62 -23.11
C GLY A 326 2.87 25.15 -22.22
N ALA A 327 3.26 25.71 -21.09
CA ALA A 327 2.35 26.41 -20.18
C ALA A 327 1.63 27.54 -20.93
N PRO A 328 0.28 27.65 -20.88
CA PRO A 328 -0.47 28.63 -21.68
C PRO A 328 0.00 30.07 -21.51
N GLU A 329 0.37 30.48 -20.29
CA GLU A 329 0.89 31.82 -20.00
C GLU A 329 2.20 32.11 -20.75
N GLN A 330 3.12 31.15 -20.78
CA GLN A 330 4.41 31.29 -21.48
C GLN A 330 4.23 31.27 -22.99
N ILE A 331 3.29 30.47 -23.51
CA ILE A 331 2.94 30.47 -24.94
C ILE A 331 2.22 31.77 -25.34
N LEU A 332 1.37 32.33 -24.46
CA LEU A 332 0.72 33.65 -24.66
C LEU A 332 1.74 34.79 -24.72
N GLU A 333 2.73 34.76 -23.82
CA GLU A 333 3.81 35.73 -23.75
C GLU A 333 4.67 35.70 -25.03
N LEU A 334 5.05 34.50 -25.49
CA LEU A 334 5.75 34.30 -26.76
C LEU A 334 4.99 34.79 -27.99
N CYS A 335 3.67 34.64 -28.00
CA CYS A 335 2.81 35.08 -29.10
C CYS A 335 2.46 36.58 -29.05
N ASN A 336 2.94 37.33 -28.04
CA ASN A 336 2.69 38.77 -27.80
C ASN A 336 1.28 39.24 -28.23
N SER A 337 0.27 38.48 -27.81
CA SER A 337 -1.08 38.56 -28.40
C SER A 337 -1.93 39.69 -27.79
N LYS A 338 -2.80 40.29 -28.61
CA LYS A 338 -3.71 41.38 -28.22
C LYS A 338 -4.56 41.02 -26.98
N GLU A 339 -4.84 42.03 -26.15
CA GLU A 339 -5.61 41.93 -24.89
C GLU A 339 -6.91 41.10 -25.02
N ASP A 340 -7.66 41.27 -26.12
CA ASP A 340 -8.93 40.57 -26.38
C ASP A 340 -8.78 39.08 -26.69
N VAL A 341 -7.60 38.65 -27.15
CA VAL A 341 -7.26 37.23 -27.32
C VAL A 341 -6.85 36.66 -25.98
N ARG A 342 -5.99 37.37 -25.23
CA ARG A 342 -5.55 37.01 -23.87
C ARG A 342 -6.74 36.76 -22.94
N LYS A 343 -7.70 37.70 -22.87
CA LYS A 343 -8.94 37.55 -22.06
C LYS A 343 -9.76 36.31 -22.43
N ARG A 344 -9.89 35.99 -23.72
CA ARG A 344 -10.62 34.79 -24.17
C ARG A 344 -9.87 33.50 -23.85
N VAL A 345 -8.54 33.51 -23.91
CA VAL A 345 -7.70 32.37 -23.51
C VAL A 345 -7.84 32.08 -22.02
N HIS A 346 -7.74 33.08 -21.13
CA HIS A 346 -7.96 32.88 -19.69
C HIS A 346 -9.36 32.32 -19.40
N ALA A 347 -10.43 32.87 -20.01
CA ALA A 347 -11.78 32.35 -19.81
C ALA A 347 -11.96 30.87 -20.25
N VAL A 348 -11.19 30.39 -21.23
CA VAL A 348 -11.16 28.96 -21.62
C VAL A 348 -10.33 28.14 -20.63
N ILE A 349 -9.20 28.67 -20.14
CA ILE A 349 -8.38 28.03 -19.09
C ILE A 349 -9.21 27.84 -17.82
N ASP A 350 -9.92 28.86 -17.36
CA ASP A 350 -10.79 28.79 -16.17
C ASP A 350 -11.89 27.73 -16.34
N LYS A 351 -12.54 27.70 -17.50
CA LYS A 351 -13.56 26.68 -17.85
C LYS A 351 -12.99 25.25 -17.93
N PHE A 352 -11.71 25.08 -18.27
CA PHE A 352 -11.03 23.81 -18.17
C PHE A 352 -10.69 23.47 -16.71
N ALA A 353 -10.23 24.46 -15.93
CA ALA A 353 -9.90 24.32 -14.53
C ALA A 353 -11.10 23.93 -13.65
N GLU A 354 -12.28 24.53 -13.88
CA GLU A 354 -13.56 24.14 -13.26
C GLU A 354 -13.93 22.66 -13.50
N ARG A 355 -13.50 22.10 -14.64
CA ARG A 355 -13.72 20.69 -15.01
C ARG A 355 -12.60 19.76 -14.51
N GLY A 356 -11.59 20.29 -13.82
CA GLY A 356 -10.40 19.55 -13.38
C GLY A 356 -9.48 19.16 -14.54
N LEU A 357 -9.40 19.99 -15.58
CA LEU A 357 -8.57 19.78 -16.77
C LEU A 357 -7.41 20.79 -16.76
N ARG A 358 -6.17 20.29 -16.88
CA ARG A 358 -4.97 21.14 -17.05
C ARG A 358 -4.90 21.62 -18.50
N SER A 359 -4.62 22.90 -18.72
CA SER A 359 -4.50 23.48 -20.06
C SER A 359 -3.05 23.48 -20.58
N LEU A 360 -2.86 23.11 -21.85
CA LEU A 360 -1.58 23.19 -22.56
C LEU A 360 -1.74 24.09 -23.80
N GLY A 361 -0.86 25.10 -23.95
CA GLY A 361 -0.85 25.98 -25.12
C GLY A 361 0.00 25.42 -26.25
N VAL A 362 -0.42 25.66 -27.50
CA VAL A 362 0.33 25.29 -28.71
C VAL A 362 0.45 26.49 -29.64
N ALA A 363 1.65 26.72 -30.15
CA ALA A 363 1.96 27.79 -31.09
C ALA A 363 2.86 27.31 -32.24
N ARG A 364 2.86 28.07 -33.35
CA ARG A 364 3.77 27.86 -34.49
C ARG A 364 4.43 29.16 -34.93
N GLN A 365 5.53 29.02 -35.66
CA GLN A 365 6.32 30.09 -36.24
C GLN A 365 6.91 29.60 -37.57
N ALA A 366 7.10 30.50 -38.55
CA ALA A 366 7.93 30.24 -39.72
C ALA A 366 9.32 30.87 -39.50
N VAL A 367 10.36 30.28 -40.11
CA VAL A 367 11.75 30.76 -40.01
C VAL A 367 12.27 31.08 -41.41
N PRO A 368 12.03 32.28 -41.96
CA PRO A 368 12.38 32.63 -43.34
C PRO A 368 13.88 32.57 -43.63
N GLU A 369 14.71 32.83 -42.62
CA GLU A 369 16.19 32.88 -42.72
C GLU A 369 16.85 31.49 -42.81
N ARG A 370 16.09 30.39 -42.60
CA ARG A 370 16.55 28.99 -42.73
C ARG A 370 17.80 28.63 -41.90
N THR A 371 18.02 29.32 -40.79
CA THR A 371 19.11 29.07 -39.82
C THR A 371 18.54 28.62 -38.46
N LYS A 372 19.32 27.83 -37.70
CA LYS A 372 18.89 27.29 -36.40
C LYS A 372 18.68 28.38 -35.34
N GLU A 373 19.61 29.33 -35.30
CA GLU A 373 19.72 30.40 -34.29
C GLU A 373 18.79 31.59 -34.56
N SER A 374 18.16 31.68 -35.74
CA SER A 374 17.25 32.78 -36.07
C SER A 374 16.01 32.80 -35.17
N LEU A 375 15.63 34.02 -34.79
CA LEU A 375 14.44 34.31 -33.98
C LEU A 375 13.14 33.99 -34.71
N GLY A 376 13.10 34.05 -36.06
CA GLY A 376 11.92 33.74 -36.89
C GLY A 376 10.80 34.80 -36.88
N GLU A 377 9.68 34.51 -37.52
CA GLU A 377 8.48 35.37 -37.56
C GLU A 377 7.72 35.41 -36.21
N PRO A 378 6.85 36.40 -35.94
CA PRO A 378 6.02 36.41 -34.72
C PRO A 378 5.23 35.11 -34.52
N TRP A 379 5.27 34.55 -33.30
CA TRP A 379 4.59 33.30 -32.96
C TRP A 379 3.06 33.43 -33.06
N GLN A 380 2.42 32.42 -33.64
CA GLN A 380 0.97 32.30 -33.77
C GLN A 380 0.43 31.26 -32.78
N LEU A 381 -0.38 31.71 -31.82
CA LEU A 381 -1.15 30.83 -30.93
C LEU A 381 -2.20 30.06 -31.73
N LEU A 382 -2.13 28.73 -31.72
CA LEU A 382 -3.05 27.87 -32.47
C LEU A 382 -4.30 27.48 -31.66
N GLY A 383 -4.09 26.97 -30.46
CA GLY A 383 -5.13 26.32 -29.66
C GLY A 383 -4.68 25.99 -28.24
N LEU A 384 -5.65 25.54 -27.44
CA LEU A 384 -5.45 25.00 -26.09
C LEU A 384 -5.92 23.56 -26.06
N LEU A 385 -5.06 22.65 -25.60
CA LEU A 385 -5.43 21.26 -25.33
C LEU A 385 -5.76 21.11 -23.84
N PRO A 386 -6.94 20.58 -23.48
CA PRO A 386 -7.19 20.09 -22.14
C PRO A 386 -6.53 18.72 -21.96
N LEU A 387 -5.72 18.61 -20.92
CA LEU A 387 -5.17 17.38 -20.37
C LEU A 387 -5.97 17.01 -19.13
N PHE A 388 -6.24 15.71 -18.94
CA PHE A 388 -6.85 15.21 -17.73
C PHE A 388 -5.82 14.37 -16.98
N ASP A 389 -5.71 14.57 -15.67
CA ASP A 389 -4.93 13.70 -14.79
C ASP A 389 -5.92 12.82 -14.01
N PRO A 390 -6.15 11.57 -14.42
CA PRO A 390 -7.13 10.71 -13.77
C PRO A 390 -6.62 10.29 -12.38
N PRO A 391 -7.39 10.52 -11.29
CA PRO A 391 -7.01 9.99 -9.99
C PRO A 391 -6.92 8.47 -10.05
N ARG A 392 -5.86 7.90 -9.47
CA ARG A 392 -5.70 6.44 -9.33
C ARG A 392 -6.93 5.84 -8.64
N HIS A 393 -7.34 4.66 -9.09
CA HIS A 393 -8.58 4.00 -8.66
C HIS A 393 -8.62 3.70 -7.15
N ASP A 394 -7.46 3.50 -6.53
CA ASP A 394 -7.28 3.23 -5.10
C ASP A 394 -7.26 4.49 -4.23
N SER A 395 -6.93 5.66 -4.78
CA SER A 395 -6.69 6.90 -4.02
C SER A 395 -7.89 7.30 -3.15
N GLY A 396 -9.12 7.26 -3.69
CA GLY A 396 -10.32 7.69 -2.96
C GLY A 396 -10.68 6.79 -1.77
N GLU A 397 -10.53 5.46 -1.90
CA GLU A 397 -10.68 4.55 -0.77
C GLU A 397 -9.53 4.73 0.23
N THR A 398 -8.31 4.90 -0.28
CA THR A 398 -7.11 5.06 0.53
C THR A 398 -7.15 6.30 1.41
N ILE A 399 -7.62 7.44 0.90
CA ILE A 399 -7.79 8.68 1.69
C ILE A 399 -8.79 8.44 2.84
N ARG A 400 -9.92 7.78 2.57
CA ARG A 400 -10.89 7.40 3.62
C ARG A 400 -10.27 6.44 4.64
N ARG A 401 -9.45 5.48 4.19
CA ARG A 401 -8.75 4.53 5.06
C ARG A 401 -7.68 5.22 5.91
N ALA A 402 -6.96 6.20 5.37
CA ALA A 402 -6.02 7.04 6.09
C ALA A 402 -6.73 7.83 7.20
N LEU A 403 -7.85 8.48 6.87
CA LEU A 403 -8.66 9.24 7.82
C LEU A 403 -9.22 8.35 8.95
N ASN A 404 -9.72 7.16 8.61
CA ASN A 404 -10.15 6.14 9.59
C ASN A 404 -9.00 5.65 10.49
N LEU A 405 -7.75 5.77 10.05
CA LEU A 405 -6.55 5.45 10.81
C LEU A 405 -5.97 6.67 11.56
N GLY A 406 -6.69 7.80 11.60
CA GLY A 406 -6.24 9.04 12.23
C GLY A 406 -5.07 9.72 11.51
N VAL A 407 -4.90 9.46 10.20
CA VAL A 407 -3.93 10.15 9.34
C VAL A 407 -4.69 11.11 8.43
N ASN A 408 -4.50 12.42 8.65
CA ASN A 408 -5.05 13.45 7.77
C ASN A 408 -4.17 13.53 6.50
N VAL A 409 -4.80 13.55 5.32
CA VAL A 409 -4.12 13.66 4.03
C VAL A 409 -4.40 15.04 3.45
N LYS A 410 -3.35 15.83 3.22
CA LYS A 410 -3.45 17.18 2.64
C LYS A 410 -2.90 17.16 1.20
N MET A 411 -3.64 17.73 0.26
CA MET A 411 -3.15 17.88 -1.13
C MET A 411 -2.10 18.99 -1.21
N ILE A 412 -1.00 18.76 -1.93
CA ILE A 412 -0.02 19.78 -2.26
C ILE A 412 0.19 19.71 -3.78
N THR A 413 -0.20 20.74 -4.52
CA THR A 413 -0.05 20.76 -5.99
C THR A 413 0.44 22.11 -6.53
N GLY A 414 1.17 22.07 -7.64
CA GLY A 414 1.51 23.23 -8.45
C GLY A 414 0.37 23.70 -9.36
N ASP A 415 -0.69 22.91 -9.51
CA ASP A 415 -1.87 23.30 -10.29
C ASP A 415 -2.66 24.45 -9.64
N GLN A 416 -3.50 25.11 -10.43
CA GLN A 416 -4.42 26.15 -9.97
C GLN A 416 -5.47 25.61 -8.98
N LEU A 417 -5.95 26.48 -8.10
CA LEU A 417 -6.85 26.12 -7.00
C LEU A 417 -8.18 25.48 -7.46
N ALA A 418 -8.71 25.86 -8.62
CA ALA A 418 -9.93 25.26 -9.18
C ALA A 418 -9.73 23.77 -9.54
N ILE A 419 -8.60 23.42 -10.18
CA ILE A 419 -8.23 22.04 -10.50
C ILE A 419 -8.05 21.24 -9.20
N ALA A 420 -7.31 21.80 -8.23
CA ALA A 420 -7.08 21.16 -6.94
C ALA A 420 -8.40 20.84 -6.20
N LYS A 421 -9.32 21.81 -6.14
CA LYS A 421 -10.64 21.64 -5.51
C LYS A 421 -11.51 20.61 -6.23
N GLU A 422 -11.52 20.59 -7.57
CA GLU A 422 -12.29 19.59 -8.32
C GLU A 422 -11.71 18.17 -8.15
N THR A 423 -10.39 18.03 -8.17
CA THR A 423 -9.71 16.75 -7.91
C THR A 423 -9.96 16.28 -6.46
N GLY A 424 -9.84 17.18 -5.48
CA GLY A 424 -10.16 16.91 -4.07
C GLY A 424 -11.61 16.50 -3.85
N ARG A 425 -12.56 17.14 -4.55
CA ARG A 425 -13.99 16.78 -4.56
C ARG A 425 -14.23 15.37 -5.10
N ARG A 426 -13.58 14.99 -6.21
CA ARG A 426 -13.70 13.63 -6.80
C ARG A 426 -13.07 12.55 -5.91
N LEU A 427 -11.94 12.85 -5.29
CA LEU A 427 -11.26 11.96 -4.34
C LEU A 427 -12.00 11.82 -3.00
N GLY A 428 -12.86 12.77 -2.65
CA GLY A 428 -13.52 12.83 -1.35
C GLY A 428 -12.58 13.28 -0.22
N MET A 429 -11.56 14.07 -0.55
CA MET A 429 -10.61 14.65 0.42
C MET A 429 -11.19 15.89 1.14
N GLY A 430 -12.07 16.63 0.44
CA GLY A 430 -12.57 17.93 0.88
C GLY A 430 -12.29 19.01 -0.16
N THR A 431 -12.75 20.23 0.11
CA THR A 431 -12.59 21.40 -0.77
C THR A 431 -12.09 22.64 -0.01
N ASN A 432 -11.71 22.50 1.27
CA ASN A 432 -11.16 23.58 2.10
C ASN A 432 -9.69 23.83 1.75
N MET A 433 -9.44 24.18 0.50
CA MET A 433 -8.10 24.38 -0.07
C MET A 433 -7.84 25.86 -0.33
N TYR A 434 -6.57 26.25 -0.16
CA TYR A 434 -6.10 27.64 -0.26
C TYR A 434 -4.96 27.77 -1.29
N PRO A 435 -4.78 28.92 -1.93
CA PRO A 435 -3.61 29.16 -2.77
C PRO A 435 -2.37 29.42 -1.91
N SER A 436 -1.18 29.17 -2.44
CA SER A 436 0.06 29.35 -1.68
C SER A 436 0.39 30.82 -1.36
N SER A 437 -0.16 31.78 -2.11
CA SER A 437 -0.10 33.23 -1.84
C SER A 437 -0.68 33.61 -0.47
N SER A 438 -1.73 32.92 -0.03
CA SER A 438 -2.38 33.19 1.25
C SER A 438 -1.52 32.77 2.46
N LEU A 439 -0.48 31.94 2.24
CA LEU A 439 0.49 31.55 3.26
C LEU A 439 1.56 32.62 3.49
N LEU A 440 1.83 33.47 2.49
CA LEU A 440 2.80 34.57 2.56
C LEU A 440 2.22 35.85 3.19
N GLY A 441 0.95 35.85 3.60
CA GLY A 441 0.26 37.02 4.15
C GLY A 441 0.03 38.16 3.15
N GLN A 442 0.20 37.92 1.84
CA GLN A 442 0.05 38.94 0.81
C GLN A 442 -1.40 39.12 0.31
N ASP A 443 -2.25 38.11 0.49
CA ASP A 443 -3.67 38.18 0.11
C ASP A 443 -4.48 39.00 1.12
N LYS A 444 -5.08 40.10 0.64
CA LYS A 444 -5.90 41.04 1.43
C LYS A 444 -7.36 40.57 1.64
N ASP A 445 -7.64 39.28 1.59
CA ASP A 445 -9.00 38.76 1.65
C ASP A 445 -9.60 38.92 3.06
N GLU A 446 -10.80 39.52 3.15
CA GLU A 446 -11.39 39.90 4.44
C GLU A 446 -11.75 38.71 5.33
N SER A 447 -12.03 37.55 4.71
CA SER A 447 -12.32 36.30 5.42
C SER A 447 -11.08 35.67 6.09
N THR A 448 -9.87 36.02 5.63
CA THR A 448 -8.62 35.42 6.10
C THR A 448 -7.98 36.21 7.25
N LYS A 449 -8.40 37.47 7.46
CA LYS A 449 -7.86 38.37 8.51
C LYS A 449 -8.02 37.89 9.96
N GLY A 450 -8.82 36.85 10.21
CA GLY A 450 -9.19 36.39 11.56
C GLY A 450 -8.43 35.18 12.12
N LEU A 451 -7.61 34.49 11.32
CA LEU A 451 -6.93 33.25 11.74
C LEU A 451 -5.41 33.35 11.52
N PRO A 452 -4.57 32.90 12.48
CA PRO A 452 -3.14 32.72 12.26
C PRO A 452 -2.87 31.77 11.08
N VAL A 453 -1.80 32.03 10.33
CA VAL A 453 -1.42 31.20 9.16
C VAL A 453 -1.19 29.74 9.56
N GLU A 454 -0.63 29.49 10.75
CA GLU A 454 -0.45 28.14 11.30
C GLU A 454 -1.78 27.39 11.50
N GLU A 455 -2.83 28.09 11.96
CA GLU A 455 -4.15 27.48 12.20
C GLU A 455 -4.92 27.27 10.88
N LEU A 456 -4.72 28.16 9.90
CA LEU A 456 -5.19 27.96 8.53
C LEU A 456 -4.53 26.73 7.90
N ILE A 457 -3.21 26.59 8.02
CA ILE A 457 -2.46 25.44 7.51
C ILE A 457 -2.96 24.13 8.15
N GLU A 458 -3.21 24.14 9.46
CA GLU A 458 -3.74 22.99 10.21
C GLU A 458 -5.15 22.59 9.73
N LYS A 459 -6.03 23.57 9.46
CA LYS A 459 -7.42 23.34 9.03
C LYS A 459 -7.62 23.12 7.52
N ALA A 460 -6.62 23.42 6.69
CA ALA A 460 -6.71 23.26 5.24
C ALA A 460 -6.68 21.78 4.79
N ASP A 461 -7.53 21.42 3.81
CA ASP A 461 -7.50 20.11 3.14
C ASP A 461 -6.38 20.03 2.08
N GLY A 462 -5.79 21.17 1.70
CA GLY A 462 -4.70 21.22 0.74
C GLY A 462 -4.35 22.63 0.25
N PHE A 463 -3.26 22.69 -0.52
CA PHE A 463 -2.66 23.92 -1.04
C PHE A 463 -2.41 23.79 -2.54
N ALA A 464 -2.69 24.87 -3.27
CA ALA A 464 -2.58 24.94 -4.73
C ALA A 464 -1.60 26.06 -5.16
N GLY A 465 -1.05 25.94 -6.38
CA GLY A 465 0.00 26.83 -6.87
C GLY A 465 1.25 26.83 -5.98
N VAL A 466 1.62 25.68 -5.41
CA VAL A 466 2.68 25.57 -4.39
C VAL A 466 4.06 25.51 -5.03
N PHE A 467 4.91 26.50 -4.73
CA PHE A 467 6.33 26.52 -5.10
C PHE A 467 7.19 25.67 -4.15
N PRO A 468 8.42 25.28 -4.52
CA PRO A 468 9.27 24.40 -3.70
C PRO A 468 9.51 24.93 -2.28
N GLU A 469 9.79 26.23 -2.15
CA GLU A 469 9.95 26.94 -0.87
C GLU A 469 8.69 26.85 0.01
N HIS A 470 7.52 26.95 -0.62
CA HIS A 470 6.24 26.87 0.08
C HIS A 470 5.98 25.44 0.60
N LYS A 471 6.43 24.39 -0.11
CA LYS A 471 6.36 23.00 0.38
C LYS A 471 7.15 22.84 1.70
N TYR A 472 8.38 23.36 1.74
CA TYR A 472 9.22 23.34 2.93
C TYR A 472 8.57 24.07 4.11
N GLU A 473 8.04 25.28 3.89
CA GLU A 473 7.43 26.07 4.98
C GLU A 473 6.12 25.45 5.48
N ILE A 474 5.28 24.86 4.62
CA ILE A 474 4.07 24.12 5.03
C ILE A 474 4.43 22.97 6.00
N VAL A 475 5.43 22.15 5.65
CA VAL A 475 5.90 21.04 6.50
C VAL A 475 6.43 21.57 7.82
N LYS A 476 7.29 22.59 7.79
CA LYS A 476 7.84 23.24 8.98
C LYS A 476 6.75 23.80 9.91
N LYS A 477 5.71 24.45 9.37
CA LYS A 477 4.60 24.96 10.17
C LYS A 477 3.73 23.86 10.80
N LEU A 478 3.53 22.74 10.12
CA LEU A 478 2.85 21.58 10.71
C LEU A 478 3.69 20.94 11.83
N GLN A 479 5.01 20.86 11.67
CA GLN A 479 5.95 20.42 12.72
C GLN A 479 5.99 21.36 13.93
N GLU A 480 5.97 22.68 13.73
CA GLU A 480 5.85 23.68 14.81
C GLU A 480 4.55 23.48 15.62
N ARG A 481 3.47 23.01 14.97
CA ARG A 481 2.20 22.60 15.62
C ARG A 481 2.23 21.18 16.22
N LYS A 482 3.39 20.51 16.26
CA LYS A 482 3.64 19.16 16.80
C LYS A 482 2.95 18.01 16.03
N HIS A 483 2.58 18.23 14.76
CA HIS A 483 2.15 17.14 13.88
C HIS A 483 3.36 16.42 13.31
N ILE A 484 3.34 15.08 13.35
CA ILE A 484 4.35 14.25 12.68
C ILE A 484 4.00 14.23 11.19
N CYS A 485 4.87 14.79 10.37
CA CYS A 485 4.60 15.06 8.95
C CYS A 485 5.28 14.02 8.06
N GLY A 486 4.47 13.19 7.39
CA GLY A 486 4.93 12.40 6.24
C GLY A 486 4.67 13.17 4.95
N MET A 487 5.71 13.43 4.16
CA MET A 487 5.60 14.15 2.88
C MET A 487 5.93 13.22 1.72
N THR A 488 5.10 13.21 0.67
CA THR A 488 5.39 12.54 -0.60
C THR A 488 5.99 13.50 -1.62
N GLY A 489 6.99 13.05 -2.39
CA GLY A 489 7.60 13.83 -3.47
C GLY A 489 8.17 12.96 -4.59
N ASP A 490 8.33 13.56 -5.77
CA ASP A 490 8.78 12.92 -7.01
C ASP A 490 9.97 13.67 -7.65
N GLY A 491 9.94 15.00 -7.72
CA GLY A 491 10.97 15.81 -8.39
C GLY A 491 12.09 16.33 -7.49
N VAL A 492 13.21 16.73 -8.11
CA VAL A 492 14.37 17.39 -7.47
C VAL A 492 14.02 18.61 -6.60
N ASN A 493 12.88 19.23 -6.89
CA ASN A 493 12.35 20.40 -6.19
C ASN A 493 11.79 20.06 -4.80
N ASP A 494 11.43 18.80 -4.57
CA ASP A 494 10.80 18.36 -3.33
C ASP A 494 11.83 17.88 -2.29
N ALA A 495 13.08 17.62 -2.72
CA ALA A 495 14.18 17.17 -1.86
C ALA A 495 14.38 17.99 -0.57
N PRO A 496 14.35 19.35 -0.58
CA PRO A 496 14.47 20.13 0.67
C PRO A 496 13.31 19.92 1.64
N ALA A 497 12.10 19.72 1.12
CA ALA A 497 10.89 19.55 1.91
C ALA A 497 10.72 18.09 2.39
N LEU A 498 11.13 17.11 1.58
CA LEU A 498 11.27 15.70 1.96
C LEU A 498 12.24 15.54 3.14
N LYS A 499 13.45 16.11 3.03
CA LYS A 499 14.46 16.09 4.10
C LYS A 499 14.06 16.89 5.34
N LYS A 500 13.08 17.79 5.22
CA LYS A 500 12.53 18.55 6.35
C LYS A 500 11.42 17.81 7.08
N ALA A 501 10.68 16.95 6.38
CA ALA A 501 9.60 16.14 6.96
C ALA A 501 10.14 15.17 8.03
N ASP A 502 9.25 14.70 8.91
CA ASP A 502 9.61 13.65 9.88
C ASP A 502 9.76 12.28 9.20
N ILE A 503 9.12 12.12 8.03
CA ILE A 503 9.25 10.99 7.12
C ILE A 503 9.13 11.54 5.68
N GLY A 504 10.25 11.66 4.98
CA GLY A 504 10.27 11.88 3.53
C GLY A 504 9.93 10.58 2.79
N ILE A 505 8.95 10.62 1.88
CA ILE A 505 8.46 9.48 1.11
C ILE A 505 8.69 9.75 -0.39
N ALA A 506 9.61 9.03 -1.02
CA ALA A 506 9.75 9.06 -2.47
C ALA A 506 8.81 8.05 -3.16
N VAL A 507 8.15 8.49 -4.23
CA VAL A 507 7.31 7.63 -5.09
C VAL A 507 8.20 6.71 -5.95
N ALA A 508 7.68 5.59 -6.46
CA ALA A 508 8.43 4.66 -7.32
C ALA A 508 9.04 5.34 -8.57
N ASP A 509 8.29 6.27 -9.16
CA ASP A 509 8.72 7.04 -10.34
C ASP A 509 9.49 8.32 -9.98
N ALA A 510 10.02 8.43 -8.76
CA ALA A 510 10.70 9.64 -8.28
C ALA A 510 12.14 9.76 -8.81
N THR A 511 12.55 11.00 -9.08
CA THR A 511 13.94 11.38 -9.37
C THR A 511 14.90 10.95 -8.26
N ASP A 512 16.16 10.77 -8.63
CA ASP A 512 17.23 10.31 -7.73
C ASP A 512 17.47 11.24 -6.56
N ALA A 513 17.49 12.54 -6.83
CA ALA A 513 17.58 13.55 -5.78
C ALA A 513 16.42 13.49 -4.78
N ALA A 514 15.20 13.12 -5.22
CA ALA A 514 14.06 12.93 -4.32
C ALA A 514 14.18 11.64 -3.50
N ARG A 515 14.64 10.54 -4.11
CA ARG A 515 14.89 9.26 -3.41
C ARG A 515 16.02 9.38 -2.38
N GLY A 516 17.16 9.97 -2.74
CA GLY A 516 18.28 10.22 -1.83
C GLY A 516 17.97 11.21 -0.70
N ALA A 517 16.94 12.06 -0.87
CA ALA A 517 16.45 12.97 0.17
C ALA A 517 15.30 12.40 1.02
N SER A 518 14.86 11.16 0.75
CA SER A 518 13.73 10.52 1.43
C SER A 518 14.16 9.42 2.41
N ASP A 519 13.44 9.26 3.52
CA ASP A 519 13.67 8.19 4.50
C ASP A 519 13.08 6.85 4.04
N ILE A 520 12.07 6.87 3.17
CA ILE A 520 11.42 5.69 2.61
C ILE A 520 11.14 5.86 1.12
N VAL A 521 11.65 4.93 0.32
CA VAL A 521 11.39 4.81 -1.11
C VAL A 521 10.32 3.76 -1.33
N LEU A 522 9.23 4.10 -2.04
CA LEU A 522 8.22 3.14 -2.46
C LEU A 522 8.67 2.46 -3.75
N THR A 523 8.70 1.12 -3.78
CA THR A 523 8.97 0.35 -5.02
C THR A 523 7.70 0.06 -5.84
N GLU A 524 6.53 0.34 -5.27
CA GLU A 524 5.22 0.20 -5.93
C GLU A 524 4.51 1.56 -5.99
N PRO A 525 3.90 1.93 -7.13
CA PRO A 525 3.27 3.25 -7.28
C PRO A 525 1.83 3.25 -6.74
N GLY A 526 1.54 4.11 -5.76
CA GLY A 526 0.17 4.34 -5.28
C GLY A 526 0.09 4.80 -3.82
N LEU A 527 -0.97 5.52 -3.46
CA LEU A 527 -1.18 5.98 -2.08
C LEU A 527 -1.47 4.81 -1.14
N SER A 528 -2.08 3.73 -1.65
CA SER A 528 -2.42 2.52 -0.89
C SER A 528 -1.20 1.80 -0.28
N VAL A 529 -0.05 1.91 -0.93
CA VAL A 529 1.24 1.36 -0.45
C VAL A 529 1.66 2.07 0.84
N ILE A 530 1.53 3.40 0.89
CA ILE A 530 1.84 4.22 2.10
C ILE A 530 0.95 3.79 3.27
N ILE A 531 -0.35 3.60 3.06
CA ILE A 531 -1.25 3.19 4.14
C ILE A 531 -0.96 1.75 4.61
N SER A 532 -0.52 0.88 3.70
CA SER A 532 -0.05 -0.48 4.03
C SER A 532 1.27 -0.46 4.81
N ALA A 533 2.20 0.44 4.47
CA ALA A 533 3.43 0.69 5.22
C ALA A 533 3.14 1.26 6.62
N VAL A 534 2.24 2.24 6.75
CA VAL A 534 1.80 2.79 8.04
C VAL A 534 1.18 1.72 8.93
N LEU A 535 0.30 0.86 8.39
CA LEU A 535 -0.29 -0.25 9.14
C LEU A 535 0.78 -1.27 9.61
N THR A 536 1.74 -1.59 8.75
CA THR A 536 2.83 -2.54 9.05
C THR A 536 3.79 -1.96 10.09
N SER A 537 4.20 -0.69 9.94
CA SER A 537 4.99 0.06 10.92
C SER A 537 4.30 0.11 12.28
N ARG A 538 3.00 0.42 12.34
CA ARG A 538 2.22 0.38 13.59
C ARG A 538 2.18 -1.02 14.21
N ALA A 539 2.12 -2.10 13.42
CA ALA A 539 2.16 -3.46 13.96
C ALA A 539 3.54 -3.80 14.56
N ILE A 540 4.64 -3.43 13.90
CA ILE A 540 6.01 -3.56 14.42
C ILE A 540 6.18 -2.75 15.71
N PHE A 541 5.73 -1.50 15.72
CA PHE A 541 5.78 -0.62 16.88
C PHE A 541 5.02 -1.19 18.09
N GLN A 542 3.85 -1.81 17.89
CA GLN A 542 3.15 -2.51 18.96
C GLN A 542 3.93 -3.73 19.48
N ARG A 543 4.61 -4.52 18.62
CA ARG A 543 5.49 -5.61 19.09
C ARG A 543 6.60 -5.09 20.00
N MET A 544 7.28 -4.00 19.61
CA MET A 544 8.33 -3.37 20.40
C MET A 544 7.80 -2.89 21.76
N LYS A 545 6.67 -2.16 21.76
CA LYS A 545 6.00 -1.68 22.99
C LYS A 545 5.63 -2.84 23.92
N ASN A 546 5.04 -3.90 23.38
CA ASN A 546 4.63 -5.09 24.15
C ASN A 546 5.85 -5.84 24.73
N TYR A 547 6.95 -5.94 23.96
CA TYR A 547 8.22 -6.48 24.44
C TYR A 547 8.82 -5.65 25.59
N THR A 548 8.83 -4.32 25.49
CA THR A 548 9.34 -3.46 26.58
C THR A 548 8.52 -3.62 27.87
N ILE A 549 7.18 -3.67 27.78
CA ILE A 549 6.31 -3.93 28.95
C ILE A 549 6.68 -5.28 29.59
N TYR A 550 6.86 -6.31 28.77
CA TYR A 550 7.24 -7.66 29.21
C TYR A 550 8.61 -7.69 29.90
N ALA A 551 9.65 -7.14 29.27
CA ALA A 551 11.01 -7.12 29.80
C ALA A 551 11.07 -6.38 31.15
N VAL A 552 10.47 -5.19 31.25
CA VAL A 552 10.36 -4.44 32.51
C VAL A 552 9.62 -5.25 33.58
N SER A 553 8.51 -5.88 33.21
CA SER A 553 7.69 -6.65 34.15
C SER A 553 8.40 -7.89 34.69
N ILE A 554 9.20 -8.60 33.88
CA ILE A 554 10.02 -9.72 34.38
C ILE A 554 11.13 -9.24 35.28
N THR A 555 11.85 -8.17 34.93
CA THR A 555 12.91 -7.62 35.78
C THR A 555 12.38 -7.25 37.16
N ILE A 556 11.25 -6.54 37.22
CA ILE A 556 10.58 -6.19 38.47
C ILE A 556 10.14 -7.46 39.23
N ARG A 557 9.57 -8.46 38.54
CA ARG A 557 9.17 -9.72 39.18
C ARG A 557 10.34 -10.44 39.84
N ILE A 558 11.44 -10.65 39.11
CA ILE A 558 12.60 -11.42 39.56
C ILE A 558 13.26 -10.72 40.76
N VAL A 559 13.51 -9.41 40.64
CA VAL A 559 14.14 -8.62 41.71
C VAL A 559 13.29 -8.62 42.98
N PHE A 560 12.02 -8.18 42.90
CA PHE A 560 11.18 -8.10 44.10
C PHE A 560 10.79 -9.48 44.65
N GLY A 561 10.51 -10.45 43.79
CA GLY A 561 10.08 -11.80 44.19
C GLY A 561 11.14 -12.51 45.03
N PHE A 562 12.38 -12.61 44.53
CA PHE A 562 13.45 -13.27 45.28
C PHE A 562 13.93 -12.43 46.48
N MET A 563 13.97 -11.09 46.36
CA MET A 563 14.31 -10.21 47.48
C MET A 563 13.34 -10.38 48.67
N PHE A 564 12.03 -10.42 48.43
CA PHE A 564 11.05 -10.60 49.51
C PHE A 564 11.12 -12.01 50.12
N ILE A 565 11.35 -13.05 49.31
CA ILE A 565 11.49 -14.42 49.82
C ILE A 565 12.72 -14.56 50.73
N ALA A 566 13.86 -13.99 50.32
CA ALA A 566 15.08 -13.94 51.12
C ALA A 566 14.90 -13.10 52.40
N LEU A 567 14.26 -11.93 52.31
CA LEU A 567 14.09 -11.03 53.46
C LEU A 567 13.14 -11.59 54.53
N ILE A 568 12.05 -12.26 54.14
CA ILE A 568 11.01 -12.72 55.08
C ILE A 568 11.36 -14.11 55.64
N TRP A 569 11.74 -15.09 54.81
CA TRP A 569 11.97 -16.48 55.23
C TRP A 569 13.44 -16.90 55.25
N LYS A 570 14.38 -16.02 54.90
CA LYS A 570 15.82 -16.34 54.76
C LYS A 570 16.06 -17.55 53.84
N PHE A 571 15.29 -17.61 52.76
CA PHE A 571 15.39 -18.66 51.75
C PHE A 571 16.15 -18.15 50.54
N ASP A 572 17.38 -18.63 50.37
CA ASP A 572 18.26 -18.25 49.26
C ASP A 572 17.89 -19.04 48.00
N PHE A 573 17.51 -18.34 46.93
CA PHE A 573 17.21 -18.97 45.64
C PHE A 573 18.50 -19.25 44.86
N ALA A 574 18.64 -20.47 44.31
CA ALA A 574 19.87 -20.88 43.62
C ALA A 574 20.11 -20.05 42.34
N PRO A 575 21.28 -19.36 42.18
CA PRO A 575 21.56 -18.54 41.00
C PRO A 575 21.48 -19.34 39.69
N PHE A 576 21.99 -20.57 39.69
CA PHE A 576 21.85 -21.51 38.56
C PHE A 576 20.40 -21.69 38.07
N MET A 577 19.40 -21.65 38.96
CA MET A 577 18.00 -21.77 38.56
C MET A 577 17.46 -20.49 37.91
N VAL A 578 17.97 -19.32 38.30
CA VAL A 578 17.70 -18.05 37.60
C VAL A 578 18.31 -18.06 36.20
N LEU A 579 19.53 -18.61 36.07
CA LEU A 579 20.21 -18.80 34.78
C LEU A 579 19.39 -19.65 33.81
N ILE A 580 18.84 -20.78 34.27
CA ILE A 580 17.96 -21.64 33.44
C ILE A 580 16.68 -20.88 33.04
N ILE A 581 16.09 -20.08 33.94
CA ILE A 581 14.93 -19.23 33.60
C ILE A 581 15.30 -18.20 32.52
N ALA A 582 16.48 -17.57 32.61
CA ALA A 582 16.96 -16.61 31.61
C ALA A 582 17.14 -17.28 30.23
N ILE A 583 17.83 -18.42 30.16
CA ILE A 583 18.04 -19.17 28.90
C ILE A 583 16.70 -19.55 28.25
N LEU A 584 15.75 -20.06 29.03
CA LEU A 584 14.42 -20.43 28.54
C LEU A 584 13.60 -19.21 28.10
N ASN A 585 13.75 -18.07 28.76
CA ASN A 585 13.08 -16.83 28.36
C ASN A 585 13.68 -16.28 27.06
N ASP A 586 15.00 -16.10 26.97
CA ASP A 586 15.70 -15.56 25.78
C ASP A 586 15.33 -16.34 24.50
N GLY A 587 15.34 -17.68 24.56
CA GLY A 587 14.91 -18.52 23.44
C GLY A 587 13.45 -18.34 23.03
N THR A 588 12.54 -17.99 23.96
CA THR A 588 11.14 -17.68 23.64
C THR A 588 10.92 -16.24 23.17
N ILE A 589 11.71 -15.28 23.67
CA ILE A 589 11.62 -13.84 23.36
C ILE A 589 11.77 -13.58 21.86
N MET A 590 12.65 -14.32 21.17
CA MET A 590 12.84 -14.23 19.71
C MET A 590 11.53 -14.44 18.91
N THR A 591 10.52 -15.11 19.47
CA THR A 591 9.24 -15.31 18.77
C THR A 591 8.34 -14.08 18.78
N ILE A 592 8.57 -13.12 19.68
CA ILE A 592 7.80 -11.88 19.82
C ILE A 592 7.98 -10.97 18.60
N SER A 593 9.20 -10.91 18.02
CA SER A 593 9.48 -10.12 16.81
C SER A 593 8.65 -10.58 15.60
N LYS A 594 8.28 -11.87 15.56
CA LYS A 594 7.50 -12.53 14.50
C LYS A 594 6.01 -12.69 14.82
N ASP A 595 5.51 -12.16 15.94
CA ASP A 595 4.14 -12.38 16.38
C ASP A 595 3.08 -11.57 15.60
N ARG A 596 1.85 -12.08 15.53
CA ARG A 596 0.71 -11.45 14.85
C ARG A 596 -0.06 -10.53 15.80
N VAL A 597 0.50 -9.36 16.06
CA VAL A 597 -0.11 -8.28 16.87
C VAL A 597 -1.01 -7.39 16.00
N GLN A 598 -2.12 -6.89 16.55
CA GLN A 598 -3.01 -5.94 15.86
C GLN A 598 -2.41 -4.52 15.90
N PRO A 599 -2.36 -3.79 14.76
CA PRO A 599 -1.86 -2.42 14.74
C PRO A 599 -2.79 -1.46 15.49
N SER A 600 -2.24 -0.35 16.00
CA SER A 600 -3.05 0.70 16.62
C SER A 600 -3.93 1.40 15.58
N PRO A 601 -5.25 1.59 15.82
CA PRO A 601 -6.12 2.27 14.86
C PRO A 601 -5.80 3.76 14.75
N LEU A 602 -5.34 4.39 15.84
CA LEU A 602 -4.85 5.76 15.86
C LEU A 602 -3.31 5.78 15.95
N PRO A 603 -2.65 6.89 15.54
CA PRO A 603 -1.24 7.11 15.82
C PRO A 603 -0.93 6.92 17.32
N ASP A 604 0.15 6.23 17.63
CA ASP A 604 0.61 5.95 19.00
C ASP A 604 2.07 6.43 19.08
N SER A 605 2.45 7.11 20.16
CA SER A 605 3.81 7.62 20.38
C SER A 605 4.50 6.84 21.50
N TRP A 606 5.83 6.86 21.55
CA TRP A 606 6.58 6.06 22.52
C TRP A 606 6.55 6.70 23.92
N LYS A 607 5.42 6.56 24.59
CA LYS A 607 5.21 7.02 25.96
C LYS A 607 5.87 6.09 26.97
N LEU A 608 7.18 6.23 27.15
CA LEU A 608 8.00 5.42 28.09
C LEU A 608 7.36 5.32 29.48
N ARG A 609 6.82 6.41 30.03
CA ARG A 609 6.19 6.43 31.36
C ARG A 609 5.01 5.46 31.48
N GLU A 610 4.13 5.39 30.48
CA GLU A 610 2.99 4.45 30.48
C GLU A 610 3.45 2.99 30.38
N ILE A 611 4.50 2.74 29.59
CA ILE A 611 5.11 1.43 29.38
C ILE A 611 5.76 0.92 30.67
N PHE A 612 6.60 1.73 31.31
CA PHE A 612 7.23 1.39 32.60
C PHE A 612 6.20 1.22 33.71
N ALA A 613 5.21 2.10 33.84
CA ALA A 613 4.15 1.97 34.84
C ALA A 613 3.34 0.66 34.67
N THR A 614 2.99 0.30 33.44
CA THR A 614 2.32 -0.97 33.13
C THR A 614 3.20 -2.17 33.51
N GLY A 615 4.48 -2.14 33.14
CA GLY A 615 5.44 -3.20 33.46
C GLY A 615 5.65 -3.38 34.97
N ILE A 616 5.82 -2.28 35.72
CA ILE A 616 6.01 -2.32 37.18
C ILE A 616 4.79 -2.89 37.89
N VAL A 617 3.56 -2.51 37.50
CA VAL A 617 2.33 -3.02 38.13
C VAL A 617 2.14 -4.51 37.87
N LEU A 618 2.34 -4.98 36.63
CA LEU A 618 2.25 -6.41 36.31
C LEU A 618 3.36 -7.21 37.00
N GLY A 619 4.60 -6.70 37.01
CA GLY A 619 5.74 -7.34 37.67
C GLY A 619 5.59 -7.43 39.19
N GLY A 620 5.09 -6.36 39.82
CA GLY A 620 4.80 -6.31 41.25
C GLY A 620 3.70 -7.27 41.68
N TYR A 621 2.61 -7.37 40.92
CA TYR A 621 1.59 -8.39 41.15
C TYR A 621 2.17 -9.81 41.05
N LEU A 622 3.00 -10.08 40.03
CA LEU A 622 3.64 -11.38 39.87
C LEU A 622 4.66 -11.70 40.96
N ALA A 623 5.38 -10.70 41.48
CA ALA A 623 6.23 -10.86 42.66
C ALA A 623 5.39 -11.24 43.88
N LEU A 624 4.29 -10.53 44.15
CA LEU A 624 3.39 -10.82 45.27
C LEU A 624 2.72 -12.20 45.14
N ALA A 625 2.33 -12.61 43.93
CA ALA A 625 1.82 -13.97 43.68
C ALA A 625 2.89 -15.05 43.91
N THR A 626 4.16 -14.76 43.60
CA THR A 626 5.29 -15.67 43.87
C THR A 626 5.57 -15.78 45.39
N VAL A 627 5.53 -14.66 46.10
CA VAL A 627 5.65 -14.59 47.57
C VAL A 627 4.49 -15.32 48.26
N LEU A 628 3.25 -15.11 47.79
CA LEU A 628 2.06 -15.79 48.30
C LEU A 628 2.16 -17.30 48.09
N PHE A 629 2.60 -17.76 46.91
CA PHE A 629 2.85 -19.17 46.63
C PHE A 629 3.84 -19.77 47.64
N PHE A 630 4.96 -19.08 47.88
CA PHE A 630 5.98 -19.52 48.83
C PHE A 630 5.45 -19.58 50.27
N TRP A 631 4.71 -18.56 50.72
CA TRP A 631 4.09 -18.54 52.05
C TRP A 631 3.11 -19.71 52.25
N VAL A 632 2.19 -19.94 51.29
CA VAL A 632 1.23 -21.05 51.36
C VAL A 632 1.95 -22.41 51.37
N MET A 633 3.08 -22.54 50.65
CA MET A 633 3.89 -23.76 50.59
C MET A 633 4.73 -24.02 51.87
N ASN A 634 5.27 -22.98 52.51
CA ASN A 634 6.18 -23.11 53.65
C ASN A 634 5.48 -23.11 55.01
N ASP A 635 4.56 -22.17 55.22
CA ASP A 635 4.00 -21.90 56.55
C ASP A 635 2.66 -22.62 56.78
N THR A 636 1.96 -22.99 55.69
CA THR A 636 0.65 -23.65 55.74
C THR A 636 0.69 -25.06 55.14
N ASN A 637 -0.27 -25.91 55.54
CA ASN A 637 -0.47 -27.24 54.95
C ASN A 637 -1.61 -27.25 53.91
N PHE A 638 -1.96 -26.09 53.33
CA PHE A 638 -3.12 -25.95 52.44
C PHE A 638 -3.07 -26.88 51.23
N PHE A 639 -1.94 -26.90 50.51
CA PHE A 639 -1.78 -27.70 49.29
C PHE A 639 -1.84 -29.21 49.57
N SER A 640 -1.22 -29.70 50.65
CA SER A 640 -1.27 -31.12 51.01
C SER A 640 -2.67 -31.56 51.44
N ASN A 641 -3.39 -30.71 52.17
CA ASN A 641 -4.73 -31.03 52.66
C ASN A 641 -5.78 -31.00 51.54
N GLN A 642 -5.69 -30.05 50.62
CA GLN A 642 -6.70 -29.86 49.57
C GLN A 642 -6.50 -30.78 48.35
N PHE A 643 -5.24 -31.07 47.98
CA PHE A 643 -4.90 -31.81 46.76
C PHE A 643 -4.29 -33.20 47.03
N GLY A 644 -4.14 -33.61 48.29
CA GLY A 644 -3.63 -34.94 48.65
C GLY A 644 -2.16 -35.19 48.30
N VAL A 645 -1.37 -34.14 48.08
CA VAL A 645 0.05 -34.23 47.66
C VAL A 645 0.98 -34.26 48.88
N ARG A 646 2.16 -34.89 48.75
CA ARG A 646 3.19 -34.94 49.80
C ARG A 646 3.53 -33.54 50.31
N SER A 647 3.68 -33.32 51.63
CA SER A 647 4.13 -32.01 52.11
C SER A 647 5.59 -31.76 51.72
N LEU A 648 5.90 -30.57 51.19
CA LEU A 648 7.27 -30.12 50.89
C LEU A 648 7.92 -29.38 52.07
N ARG A 649 7.18 -29.19 53.17
CA ARG A 649 7.60 -28.37 54.31
C ARG A 649 8.88 -28.92 54.93
N GLY A 650 9.88 -28.05 55.13
CA GLY A 650 11.19 -28.44 55.64
C GLY A 650 12.13 -29.11 54.63
N SER A 651 11.74 -29.21 53.35
CA SER A 651 12.59 -29.75 52.27
C SER A 651 13.01 -28.65 51.28
N PRO A 652 14.01 -27.81 51.61
CA PRO A 652 14.31 -26.60 50.83
C PRO A 652 14.65 -26.88 49.36
N ARG A 653 15.27 -28.04 49.07
CA ARG A 653 15.61 -28.44 47.69
C ARG A 653 14.40 -28.81 46.82
N GLU A 654 13.30 -29.28 47.42
CA GLU A 654 12.06 -29.60 46.69
C GLU A 654 11.16 -28.37 46.55
N MET A 655 11.17 -27.50 47.57
CA MET A 655 10.59 -26.15 47.50
C MET A 655 11.25 -25.30 46.40
N MET A 656 12.58 -25.41 46.22
CA MET A 656 13.31 -24.78 45.11
C MET A 656 12.76 -25.19 43.74
N ALA A 657 12.55 -26.49 43.52
CA ALA A 657 11.99 -27.01 42.27
C ALA A 657 10.56 -26.48 42.01
N ALA A 658 9.74 -26.43 43.06
CA ALA A 658 8.38 -25.91 42.98
C ALA A 658 8.34 -24.41 42.65
N LEU A 659 9.19 -23.62 43.30
CA LEU A 659 9.30 -22.17 43.08
C LEU A 659 9.86 -21.85 41.69
N TYR A 660 10.91 -22.56 41.24
CA TYR A 660 11.45 -22.47 39.87
C TYR A 660 10.36 -22.69 38.81
N LEU A 661 9.55 -23.74 38.96
CA LEU A 661 8.48 -24.06 38.01
C LEU A 661 7.39 -22.96 37.97
N GLN A 662 6.97 -22.47 39.14
CA GLN A 662 5.97 -21.39 39.24
C GLN A 662 6.48 -20.09 38.60
N VAL A 663 7.76 -19.76 38.81
CA VAL A 663 8.38 -18.59 38.20
C VAL A 663 8.48 -18.75 36.69
N SER A 664 8.92 -19.92 36.20
CA SER A 664 9.03 -20.20 34.76
C SER A 664 7.68 -20.10 34.03
N ILE A 665 6.65 -20.84 34.48
CA ILE A 665 5.33 -20.87 33.83
C ILE A 665 4.75 -19.47 33.70
N VAL A 666 4.66 -18.75 34.82
CA VAL A 666 3.96 -17.47 34.84
C VAL A 666 4.77 -16.36 34.14
N SER A 667 6.11 -16.47 34.10
CA SER A 667 6.95 -15.49 33.39
C SER A 667 6.79 -15.61 31.88
N GLN A 668 6.67 -16.82 31.32
CA GLN A 668 6.38 -16.97 29.89
C GLN A 668 4.90 -16.74 29.57
N ALA A 669 3.98 -17.12 30.47
CA ALA A 669 2.56 -16.84 30.29
C ALA A 669 2.27 -15.33 30.17
N LEU A 670 3.03 -14.48 30.88
CA LEU A 670 2.96 -13.02 30.78
C LEU A 670 3.08 -12.49 29.33
N ILE A 671 3.80 -13.17 28.42
CA ILE A 671 3.90 -12.78 27.01
C ILE A 671 2.50 -12.70 26.36
N PHE A 672 1.58 -13.62 26.71
CA PHE A 672 0.22 -13.63 26.18
C PHE A 672 -0.65 -12.47 26.70
N VAL A 673 -0.34 -11.96 27.89
CA VAL A 673 -1.01 -10.78 28.48
C VAL A 673 -0.47 -9.49 27.86
N THR A 674 0.86 -9.34 27.76
CA THR A 674 1.49 -8.11 27.26
C THR A 674 1.27 -7.91 25.76
N ARG A 675 1.25 -8.99 24.97
CA ARG A 675 0.96 -8.90 23.52
C ARG A 675 -0.45 -8.43 23.19
N SER A 676 -1.42 -8.70 24.07
CA SER A 676 -2.84 -8.56 23.78
C SER A 676 -3.39 -7.19 24.19
N ARG A 677 -4.17 -6.57 23.30
CA ARG A 677 -4.90 -5.32 23.64
C ARG A 677 -6.20 -5.65 24.37
N SER A 678 -6.96 -6.62 23.90
CA SER A 678 -8.12 -7.24 24.55
C SER A 678 -7.67 -8.35 25.52
N TRP A 679 -8.58 -9.24 25.89
CA TRP A 679 -8.30 -10.44 26.69
C TRP A 679 -7.30 -11.36 25.97
N SER A 680 -6.35 -11.89 26.72
CA SER A 680 -5.26 -12.74 26.21
C SER A 680 -5.77 -13.99 25.49
N TYR A 681 -6.85 -14.60 25.98
CA TYR A 681 -7.48 -15.77 25.37
C TYR A 681 -8.31 -15.46 24.11
N ALA A 682 -8.70 -14.21 23.89
CA ALA A 682 -9.46 -13.79 22.70
C ALA A 682 -8.53 -13.52 21.50
N GLU A 683 -7.31 -13.01 21.75
CA GLU A 683 -6.32 -12.71 20.72
C GLU A 683 -5.39 -13.91 20.48
N ARG A 684 -5.67 -14.69 19.44
CA ARG A 684 -4.89 -15.90 19.11
C ARG A 684 -3.37 -15.61 19.00
N PRO A 685 -2.50 -16.40 19.64
CA PRO A 685 -1.04 -16.28 19.48
C PRO A 685 -0.56 -16.75 18.11
N GLY A 686 0.58 -16.23 17.65
CA GLY A 686 1.31 -16.83 16.54
C GLY A 686 1.76 -18.26 16.89
N MET A 687 1.73 -19.16 15.89
CA MET A 687 2.08 -20.58 16.10
C MET A 687 3.50 -20.77 16.63
N PHE A 688 4.46 -19.93 16.22
CA PHE A 688 5.84 -19.95 16.73
C PHE A 688 5.92 -19.63 18.22
N LEU A 689 5.20 -18.59 18.68
CA LEU A 689 5.15 -18.21 20.11
C LEU A 689 4.50 -19.32 20.94
N LEU A 690 3.40 -19.90 20.47
CA LEU A 690 2.73 -21.00 21.17
C LEU A 690 3.63 -22.25 21.24
N GLY A 691 4.30 -22.61 20.14
CA GLY A 691 5.25 -23.73 20.11
C GLY A 691 6.44 -23.52 21.04
N ALA A 692 7.03 -22.33 21.04
CA ALA A 692 8.14 -21.99 21.93
C ALA A 692 7.75 -22.03 23.41
N PHE A 693 6.56 -21.50 23.76
CA PHE A 693 6.00 -21.63 25.11
C PHE A 693 5.83 -23.10 25.52
N ILE A 694 5.21 -23.93 24.68
CA ILE A 694 4.99 -25.35 24.99
C ILE A 694 6.33 -26.08 25.19
N ILE A 695 7.32 -25.86 24.33
CA ILE A 695 8.64 -26.50 24.43
C ILE A 695 9.37 -26.05 25.71
N ALA A 696 9.45 -24.75 25.98
CA ALA A 696 10.16 -24.24 27.15
C ALA A 696 9.47 -24.64 28.47
N GLN A 697 8.14 -24.69 28.51
CA GLN A 697 7.39 -25.16 29.68
C GLN A 697 7.42 -26.68 29.87
N LEU A 698 7.52 -27.45 28.79
CA LEU A 698 7.81 -28.89 28.87
C LEU A 698 9.18 -29.12 29.54
N VAL A 699 10.22 -28.41 29.07
CA VAL A 699 11.59 -28.48 29.64
C VAL A 699 11.59 -28.04 31.10
N ALA A 700 10.96 -26.93 31.45
CA ALA A 700 10.86 -26.46 32.83
C ALA A 700 10.12 -27.46 33.74
N THR A 701 9.03 -28.06 33.26
CA THR A 701 8.29 -29.10 34.01
C THR A 701 9.13 -30.36 34.21
N ILE A 702 9.86 -30.82 33.19
CA ILE A 702 10.76 -31.97 33.30
C ILE A 702 11.88 -31.72 34.32
N ILE A 703 12.50 -30.54 34.30
CA ILE A 703 13.54 -30.14 35.27
C ILE A 703 12.95 -30.16 36.70
N ALA A 704 11.80 -29.51 36.92
CA ALA A 704 11.18 -29.43 38.23
C ALA A 704 10.72 -30.81 38.79
N VAL A 705 10.33 -31.74 37.93
CA VAL A 705 9.87 -33.08 38.33
C VAL A 705 11.02 -34.05 38.58
N TYR A 706 12.08 -34.01 37.77
CA TYR A 706 13.12 -35.06 37.75
C TYR A 706 14.52 -34.61 38.19
N ALA A 707 14.86 -33.31 38.18
CA ALA A 707 16.22 -32.88 38.52
C ALA A 707 16.55 -33.17 39.99
N ASN A 708 17.69 -33.80 40.22
CA ASN A 708 18.23 -34.06 41.56
C ASN A 708 19.72 -33.68 41.53
N TRP A 709 19.99 -32.37 41.54
CA TRP A 709 21.32 -31.83 41.37
C TRP A 709 21.79 -31.19 42.69
N GLY A 710 22.83 -31.78 43.28
CA GLY A 710 23.41 -31.30 44.54
C GLY A 710 23.96 -29.88 44.44
N PHE A 711 24.60 -29.53 43.33
CA PHE A 711 25.20 -28.20 43.10
C PHE A 711 24.13 -27.10 42.99
N ALA A 712 23.06 -27.34 42.22
CA ALA A 712 21.97 -26.37 42.04
C ALA A 712 20.92 -26.39 43.17
N ASN A 713 21.19 -27.09 44.28
CA ASN A 713 20.29 -27.28 45.43
C ASN A 713 18.83 -27.62 45.05
N ILE A 714 18.64 -28.46 44.02
CA ILE A 714 17.31 -28.86 43.53
C ILE A 714 17.07 -30.36 43.71
N ARG A 715 15.84 -30.72 44.08
CA ARG A 715 15.34 -32.09 44.11
C ARG A 715 13.92 -32.13 43.55
N GLY A 716 13.65 -33.08 42.65
CA GLY A 716 12.39 -33.16 41.91
C GLY A 716 11.15 -33.26 42.80
N CYS A 717 10.19 -32.34 42.61
CA CYS A 717 8.96 -32.25 43.40
C CYS A 717 7.90 -33.31 43.03
N GLY A 718 8.05 -33.95 41.86
CA GLY A 718 7.14 -34.97 41.34
C GLY A 718 5.91 -34.42 40.59
N TRP A 719 5.32 -35.24 39.72
CA TRP A 719 4.21 -34.84 38.84
C TRP A 719 2.97 -34.30 39.56
N GLY A 720 2.65 -34.82 40.75
CA GLY A 720 1.52 -34.32 41.55
C GLY A 720 1.69 -32.85 41.94
N TRP A 721 2.90 -32.47 42.37
CA TRP A 721 3.22 -31.07 42.66
C TRP A 721 3.28 -30.22 41.41
N ALA A 722 3.87 -30.72 40.31
CA ALA A 722 3.88 -30.02 39.04
C ALA A 722 2.44 -29.67 38.59
N GLY A 723 1.49 -30.59 38.72
CA GLY A 723 0.06 -30.33 38.43
C GLY A 723 -0.55 -29.22 39.29
N VAL A 724 -0.29 -29.21 40.61
CA VAL A 724 -0.74 -28.15 41.52
C VAL A 724 -0.10 -26.80 41.19
N ILE A 725 1.18 -26.78 40.82
CA ILE A 725 1.90 -25.56 40.40
C ILE A 725 1.34 -25.01 39.09
N TRP A 726 1.03 -25.87 38.12
CA TRP A 726 0.34 -25.50 36.88
C TRP A 726 -1.04 -24.90 37.17
N LEU A 727 -1.84 -25.53 38.04
CA LEU A 727 -3.15 -25.03 38.43
C LEU A 727 -3.05 -23.65 39.12
N TYR A 728 -2.12 -23.49 40.07
CA TYR A 728 -1.85 -22.21 40.71
C TYR A 728 -1.43 -21.14 39.70
N SER A 729 -0.54 -21.49 38.77
CA SER A 729 -0.06 -20.59 37.72
C SER A 729 -1.20 -20.12 36.80
N VAL A 730 -2.12 -21.01 36.41
CA VAL A 730 -3.32 -20.67 35.64
C VAL A 730 -4.27 -19.77 36.43
N ILE A 731 -4.47 -20.00 37.73
CA ILE A 731 -5.30 -19.14 38.59
C ILE A 731 -4.67 -17.74 38.71
N THR A 732 -3.36 -17.63 38.92
CA THR A 732 -2.66 -16.33 38.97
C THR A 732 -2.55 -15.61 37.63
N TYR A 733 -2.76 -16.32 36.52
CA TYR A 733 -2.73 -15.74 35.18
C TYR A 733 -3.99 -14.92 34.87
N VAL A 734 -5.18 -15.39 35.26
CA VAL A 734 -6.47 -14.75 34.90
C VAL A 734 -6.58 -13.28 35.37
N PRO A 735 -6.17 -12.89 36.59
CA PRO A 735 -6.23 -11.49 37.04
C PRO A 735 -5.29 -10.53 36.29
N LEU A 736 -4.28 -11.02 35.58
CA LEU A 736 -3.32 -10.17 34.84
C LEU A 736 -4.00 -9.34 33.75
N ASP A 737 -4.98 -9.91 33.04
CA ASP A 737 -5.75 -9.16 32.03
C ASP A 737 -6.59 -8.06 32.68
N ILE A 738 -7.18 -8.32 33.86
CA ILE A 738 -7.95 -7.32 34.61
C ILE A 738 -7.03 -6.16 35.04
N LEU A 739 -5.87 -6.47 35.63
CA LEU A 739 -4.86 -5.48 36.00
C LEU A 739 -4.38 -4.66 34.80
N LYS A 740 -4.15 -5.31 33.65
CA LYS A 740 -3.80 -4.68 32.36
C LYS A 740 -4.86 -3.69 31.89
N PHE A 741 -6.15 -4.00 32.04
CA PHE A 741 -7.23 -3.05 31.71
C PHE A 741 -7.28 -1.89 32.72
N CYS A 742 -7.20 -2.17 34.02
CA CYS A 742 -7.21 -1.17 35.07
C CYS A 742 -6.07 -0.15 34.91
N ILE A 743 -4.82 -0.60 34.72
CA ILE A 743 -3.68 0.31 34.58
C ILE A 743 -3.77 1.17 33.32
N ARG A 744 -4.20 0.62 32.18
CA ARG A 744 -4.44 1.41 30.96
C ARG A 744 -5.57 2.42 31.14
N TYR A 745 -6.65 2.06 31.84
CA TYR A 745 -7.75 2.99 32.12
C TYR A 745 -7.28 4.16 32.99
N VAL A 746 -6.53 3.89 34.06
CA VAL A 746 -5.94 4.92 34.95
C VAL A 746 -4.95 5.81 34.20
N LEU A 747 -4.05 5.24 33.39
CA LEU A 747 -3.07 5.98 32.60
C LEU A 747 -3.69 6.80 31.46
N SER A 748 -4.90 6.45 31.01
CA SER A 748 -5.56 7.14 29.89
C SER A 748 -6.10 8.55 30.19
N GLY A 749 -5.92 9.07 31.41
CA GLY A 749 -6.48 10.35 31.85
C GLY A 749 -7.96 10.27 32.21
N LYS A 750 -8.76 9.52 31.44
CA LYS A 750 -10.22 9.37 31.59
C LYS A 750 -10.71 9.04 33.00
N ALA A 751 -9.92 8.30 33.80
CA ALA A 751 -10.26 8.02 35.19
C ALA A 751 -10.23 9.29 36.06
N TRP A 752 -9.27 10.19 35.81
CA TRP A 752 -9.12 11.49 36.46
C TRP A 752 -10.06 12.54 35.86
N ASP A 753 -10.23 12.56 34.53
CA ASP A 753 -11.13 13.48 33.86
C ASP A 753 -12.57 13.27 34.35
N ASN A 754 -13.07 12.02 34.36
CA ASN A 754 -14.38 11.70 34.94
C ASN A 754 -14.48 12.05 36.44
N LEU A 755 -13.39 12.04 37.20
CA LEU A 755 -13.38 12.40 38.63
C LEU A 755 -13.35 13.92 38.85
N LEU A 756 -12.68 14.65 37.97
CA LEU A 756 -12.60 16.11 37.96
C LEU A 756 -13.89 16.71 37.42
N GLU A 757 -14.40 16.22 36.28
CA GLU A 757 -15.70 16.62 35.71
C GLU A 757 -16.86 16.33 36.68
N ASN A 758 -16.88 15.16 37.35
CA ASN A 758 -17.89 14.94 38.40
C ASN A 758 -17.72 15.88 39.60
N LYS A 759 -16.51 16.35 39.95
CA LYS A 759 -16.31 17.32 41.02
C LYS A 759 -16.68 18.75 40.61
N THR A 760 -16.34 19.18 39.39
CA THR A 760 -16.66 20.51 38.88
C THR A 760 -18.14 20.64 38.52
N ALA A 761 -18.78 19.59 38.00
CA ALA A 761 -20.22 19.56 37.72
C ALA A 761 -21.11 19.75 38.96
N PHE A 762 -20.56 19.52 40.17
CA PHE A 762 -21.21 19.83 41.45
C PHE A 762 -20.96 21.25 41.96
N THR A 763 -19.96 21.98 41.45
CA THR A 763 -19.59 23.32 41.96
C THR A 763 -19.90 24.48 41.00
N THR A 764 -20.16 24.24 39.71
CA THR A 764 -20.40 25.32 38.71
C THR A 764 -21.78 25.30 38.03
N LYS A 765 -22.77 24.58 38.56
CA LYS A 765 -24.16 24.67 38.08
C LYS A 765 -24.92 25.86 38.68
N SER A 766 -24.70 27.07 38.15
CA SER A 766 -25.67 28.18 38.28
C SER A 766 -26.42 28.51 37.00
N ASN A 767 -25.83 28.27 35.82
CA ASN A 767 -26.36 28.71 34.53
C ASN A 767 -26.68 27.52 33.63
N TYR A 768 -27.91 27.02 33.67
CA TYR A 768 -28.39 25.98 32.76
C TYR A 768 -28.88 26.61 31.44
N GLY A 769 -28.45 26.07 30.29
CA GLY A 769 -29.10 26.32 28.98
C GLY A 769 -28.69 27.58 28.18
N ILE A 770 -27.59 28.27 28.51
CA ILE A 770 -27.07 29.36 27.66
C ILE A 770 -26.29 28.79 26.47
N GLU A 771 -25.29 27.93 26.71
CA GLU A 771 -24.50 27.29 25.64
C GLU A 771 -25.38 26.43 24.71
N GLU A 772 -26.40 25.76 25.24
CA GLU A 772 -27.36 25.00 24.42
C GLU A 772 -28.18 25.91 23.49
N ARG A 773 -28.53 27.13 23.94
CA ARG A 773 -29.22 28.13 23.10
C ARG A 773 -28.30 28.70 22.03
N GLU A 774 -27.04 28.97 22.35
CA GLU A 774 -26.06 29.43 21.36
C GLU A 774 -25.74 28.34 20.32
N ALA A 775 -25.62 27.09 20.74
CA ALA A 775 -25.45 25.95 19.85
C ALA A 775 -26.68 25.70 18.95
N GLN A 776 -27.90 25.82 19.48
CA GLN A 776 -29.14 25.74 18.71
C GLN A 776 -29.29 26.91 17.73
N TRP A 777 -28.91 28.13 18.12
CA TRP A 777 -28.91 29.31 17.25
C TRP A 777 -27.91 29.14 16.09
N ALA A 778 -26.67 28.73 16.38
CA ALA A 778 -25.66 28.42 15.37
C ALA A 778 -26.07 27.26 14.44
N ALA A 779 -26.81 26.27 14.93
CA ALA A 779 -27.37 25.19 14.10
C ALA A 779 -28.48 25.70 13.17
N ALA A 780 -29.42 26.51 13.67
CA ALA A 780 -30.49 27.11 12.87
C ALA A 780 -29.96 28.02 11.76
N GLN A 781 -28.88 28.77 12.03
CA GLN A 781 -28.24 29.65 11.05
C GLN A 781 -27.53 28.86 9.93
N ARG A 782 -27.01 27.66 10.23
CA ARG A 782 -26.43 26.75 9.21
C ARG A 782 -27.50 26.13 8.30
N THR A 783 -28.69 25.83 8.82
CA THR A 783 -29.77 25.26 7.99
C THR A 783 -30.35 26.26 6.97
N LEU A 784 -30.26 27.57 7.23
CA LEU A 784 -30.77 28.60 6.31
C LEU A 784 -29.99 28.67 4.97
N HIS A 785 -28.76 28.16 4.94
CA HIS A 785 -27.88 28.15 3.76
C HIS A 785 -27.85 26.80 3.02
N GLY A 786 -28.83 25.92 3.25
CA GLY A 786 -29.03 24.70 2.43
C GLY A 786 -28.08 23.53 2.73
N LEU A 787 -27.29 23.59 3.80
CA LEU A 787 -26.49 22.46 4.27
C LEU A 787 -27.32 21.60 5.26
N GLN A 788 -27.48 20.32 4.97
CA GLN A 788 -28.07 19.37 5.93
C GLN A 788 -27.14 19.18 7.14
N PRO A 789 -27.65 19.23 8.38
CA PRO A 789 -26.86 18.94 9.55
C PRO A 789 -26.57 17.44 9.65
N ARG A 790 -25.40 17.12 10.22
CA ARG A 790 -25.02 15.76 10.62
C ARG A 790 -25.91 15.34 11.79
N GLU A 791 -26.55 14.17 11.73
CA GLU A 791 -27.35 13.65 12.84
C GLU A 791 -26.48 13.52 14.10
N VAL A 792 -26.81 14.30 15.14
CA VAL A 792 -26.18 14.22 16.45
C VAL A 792 -27.05 13.35 17.34
N SER A 793 -26.62 12.11 17.57
CA SER A 793 -27.26 11.21 18.53
C SER A 793 -27.09 11.73 19.95
N ASN A 794 -28.20 12.02 20.64
CA ASN A 794 -28.21 12.56 22.00
C ASN A 794 -27.47 11.65 23.01
N ILE A 795 -26.72 12.28 23.91
CA ILE A 795 -25.67 11.67 24.76
C ILE A 795 -26.21 10.89 26.00
N PHE A 796 -27.54 10.72 26.14
CA PHE A 796 -28.15 10.10 27.33
C PHE A 796 -29.08 8.91 27.02
N ALA A 797 -28.53 7.80 26.48
CA ALA A 797 -29.22 6.51 26.36
C ALA A 797 -28.27 5.28 26.33
N GLU A 798 -27.11 5.34 26.99
CA GLU A 798 -25.94 4.54 26.59
C GLU A 798 -25.79 3.12 27.20
N LYS A 799 -26.87 2.44 27.60
CA LYS A 799 -26.78 1.07 28.21
C LYS A 799 -27.27 -0.13 27.39
N SER A 800 -27.98 0.06 26.26
CA SER A 800 -28.34 -1.06 25.36
C SER A 800 -27.56 -1.06 24.04
N SER A 801 -27.35 0.12 23.44
CA SER A 801 -26.80 0.26 22.07
C SER A 801 -25.39 -0.34 21.87
N TYR A 802 -24.52 -0.30 22.89
CA TYR A 802 -23.16 -0.85 22.78
C TYR A 802 -23.11 -2.37 22.54
N ARG A 803 -24.14 -3.10 22.98
CA ARG A 803 -24.23 -4.55 22.76
C ARG A 803 -24.63 -4.86 21.31
N GLU A 804 -25.61 -4.12 20.78
CA GLU A 804 -26.09 -4.26 19.41
C GLU A 804 -25.04 -3.79 18.39
N LEU A 805 -24.36 -2.66 18.63
CA LEU A 805 -23.27 -2.18 17.77
C LEU A 805 -22.06 -3.13 17.78
N SER A 806 -21.73 -3.73 18.93
CA SER A 806 -20.68 -4.75 19.00
C SER A 806 -21.07 -6.03 18.25
N GLU A 807 -22.31 -6.50 18.38
CA GLU A 807 -22.80 -7.66 17.63
C GLU A 807 -22.89 -7.40 16.12
N ILE A 808 -23.33 -6.22 15.70
CA ILE A 808 -23.35 -5.83 14.28
C ILE A 808 -21.94 -5.70 13.71
N ALA A 809 -21.00 -5.10 14.46
CA ALA A 809 -19.59 -5.02 14.06
C ALA A 809 -18.91 -6.40 14.03
N GLU A 810 -19.23 -7.29 14.97
CA GLU A 810 -18.70 -8.66 14.99
C GLU A 810 -19.31 -9.52 13.88
N GLN A 811 -20.60 -9.37 13.58
CA GLN A 811 -21.25 -10.00 12.42
C GLN A 811 -20.71 -9.46 11.10
N ALA A 812 -20.48 -8.14 10.98
CA ALA A 812 -19.86 -7.53 9.80
C ALA A 812 -18.42 -8.02 9.61
N LYS A 813 -17.65 -8.10 10.70
CA LYS A 813 -16.29 -8.68 10.69
C LYS A 813 -16.31 -10.14 10.29
N ARG A 814 -17.19 -10.98 10.87
CA ARG A 814 -17.35 -12.39 10.47
C ARG A 814 -17.77 -12.53 8.99
N ARG A 815 -18.64 -11.65 8.47
CA ARG A 815 -19.01 -11.63 7.04
C ARG A 815 -17.83 -11.22 6.15
N ALA A 816 -17.02 -10.26 6.54
CA ALA A 816 -15.80 -9.86 5.83
C ALA A 816 -14.71 -10.95 5.87
N GLU A 817 -14.52 -11.62 7.03
CA GLU A 817 -13.60 -12.74 7.20
C GLU A 817 -14.03 -13.93 6.32
N VAL A 818 -15.33 -14.23 6.25
CA VAL A 818 -15.90 -15.27 5.37
C VAL A 818 -15.81 -14.88 3.89
N ALA A 819 -15.99 -13.61 3.53
CA ALA A 819 -15.77 -13.13 2.16
C ALA A 819 -14.30 -13.27 1.73
N ARG A 820 -13.37 -12.87 2.60
CA ARG A 820 -11.92 -13.01 2.38
C ARG A 820 -11.46 -14.46 2.30
N LEU A 821 -12.03 -15.35 3.11
CA LEU A 821 -11.77 -16.79 3.03
C LEU A 821 -12.31 -17.43 1.74
N ARG A 822 -13.41 -16.89 1.19
CA ARG A 822 -13.94 -17.29 -0.13
C ARG A 822 -13.03 -16.86 -1.26
N GLU A 823 -12.49 -15.64 -1.27
CA GLU A 823 -11.53 -15.20 -2.31
C GLU A 823 -10.35 -16.16 -2.43
N VAL A 824 -9.70 -16.50 -1.31
CA VAL A 824 -8.49 -17.35 -1.27
C VAL A 824 -8.72 -18.78 -1.77
N HIS A 825 -9.96 -19.29 -1.74
CA HIS A 825 -10.30 -20.64 -2.21
C HIS A 825 -11.01 -20.66 -3.58
N THR A 826 -11.17 -19.52 -4.25
CA THR A 826 -11.68 -19.52 -5.64
C THR A 826 -10.57 -19.78 -6.64
N LEU A 827 -10.89 -20.61 -7.64
CA LEU A 827 -9.99 -20.90 -8.77
C LEU A 827 -9.60 -19.61 -9.53
N LYS A 828 -10.47 -18.59 -9.50
CA LYS A 828 -10.19 -17.22 -9.96
C LYS A 828 -8.98 -16.59 -9.27
N GLY A 829 -8.90 -16.59 -7.93
CA GLY A 829 -7.76 -16.04 -7.21
C GLY A 829 -6.44 -16.79 -7.48
N HIS A 830 -6.53 -18.10 -7.74
CA HIS A 830 -5.37 -18.90 -8.15
C HIS A 830 -4.94 -18.58 -9.59
N VAL A 831 -5.87 -18.40 -10.52
CA VAL A 831 -5.59 -17.98 -11.90
C VAL A 831 -5.05 -16.55 -11.97
N GLU A 832 -5.62 -15.60 -11.22
CA GLU A 832 -5.12 -14.22 -11.15
C GLU A 832 -3.70 -14.15 -10.56
N SER A 833 -3.40 -15.00 -9.57
CA SER A 833 -2.04 -15.20 -9.05
C SER A 833 -1.08 -15.75 -10.10
N VAL A 834 -1.48 -16.81 -10.84
CA VAL A 834 -0.66 -17.46 -11.87
C VAL A 834 -0.47 -16.57 -13.11
N VAL A 835 -1.47 -15.77 -13.48
CA VAL A 835 -1.38 -14.78 -14.58
C VAL A 835 -0.45 -13.63 -14.20
N LYS A 836 -0.54 -13.11 -12.96
CA LYS A 836 0.43 -12.12 -12.44
C LYS A 836 1.85 -12.69 -12.37
N LEU A 837 2.01 -13.95 -11.96
CA LEU A 837 3.31 -14.65 -11.96
C LEU A 837 3.88 -14.92 -13.36
N LYS A 838 3.09 -14.76 -14.43
CA LYS A 838 3.52 -14.96 -15.82
C LYS A 838 3.52 -13.71 -16.70
N GLY A 839 3.12 -12.56 -16.18
CA GLY A 839 3.27 -11.25 -16.85
C GLY A 839 2.51 -11.12 -18.18
N LEU A 840 1.28 -11.65 -18.28
CA LEU A 840 0.44 -11.50 -19.48
C LEU A 840 -0.61 -10.39 -19.31
N ASP A 841 -0.65 -9.48 -20.28
CA ASP A 841 -1.55 -8.32 -20.29
C ASP A 841 -3.01 -8.68 -20.62
N ILE A 842 -3.94 -7.98 -19.98
CA ILE A 842 -5.39 -8.31 -20.01
C ILE A 842 -6.19 -7.46 -21.01
N ASP A 843 -5.68 -6.28 -21.40
CA ASP A 843 -6.49 -5.24 -22.06
C ASP A 843 -6.63 -5.37 -23.59
N THR A 844 -5.86 -6.25 -24.24
CA THR A 844 -5.88 -6.40 -25.72
C THR A 844 -7.12 -7.12 -26.28
N ILE A 845 -8.02 -7.64 -25.43
CA ILE A 845 -9.15 -8.48 -25.88
C ILE A 845 -10.43 -7.67 -26.21
N GLN A 846 -10.56 -6.42 -25.74
CA GLN A 846 -11.85 -5.69 -25.77
C GLN A 846 -12.15 -4.82 -27.01
N GLN A 847 -11.23 -4.59 -27.94
CA GLN A 847 -11.37 -3.49 -28.93
C GLN A 847 -12.04 -3.82 -30.28
N HIS A 848 -12.40 -5.08 -30.56
CA HIS A 848 -13.16 -5.43 -31.77
C HIS A 848 -14.60 -5.85 -31.45
N TYR A 849 -15.55 -5.46 -32.31
CA TYR A 849 -16.99 -5.83 -32.35
C TYR A 849 -18.04 -4.96 -31.62
N THR A 850 -17.78 -3.70 -31.29
CA THR A 850 -18.80 -2.75 -30.76
C THR A 850 -19.28 -1.70 -31.77
N SER A 851 -19.52 -2.10 -33.03
CA SER A 851 -19.91 -1.18 -34.13
C SER A 851 -21.22 -1.48 -34.87
N SER A 852 -22.15 -2.29 -34.32
CA SER A 852 -23.52 -2.39 -34.85
C SER A 852 -24.53 -3.02 -33.88
N LEU A 853 -25.27 -2.22 -33.09
CA LEU A 853 -26.58 -2.55 -32.50
C LEU A 853 -27.14 -1.37 -31.68
N SER A 854 -27.71 -0.38 -32.38
CA SER A 854 -28.46 0.72 -31.75
C SER A 854 -29.91 0.33 -31.44
N SER A 855 -30.39 0.74 -30.26
CA SER A 855 -31.79 0.67 -29.78
C SER A 855 -32.54 -0.67 -29.98
N GLN A 856 -32.46 -1.56 -28.99
CA GLN A 856 -33.49 -2.59 -28.76
C GLN A 856 -34.07 -2.47 -27.34
N ARG A 857 -35.38 -2.73 -27.21
CA ARG A 857 -36.13 -2.64 -25.96
C ARG A 857 -35.92 -3.91 -25.15
N ALA A 858 -35.30 -3.79 -23.99
CA ALA A 858 -34.94 -4.95 -23.17
C ALA A 858 -36.15 -5.58 -22.45
N LEU A 859 -36.54 -6.77 -22.87
CA LEU A 859 -37.65 -7.53 -22.31
C LEU A 859 -37.24 -8.36 -21.08
N PRO A 860 -38.14 -8.52 -20.09
CA PRO A 860 -37.92 -9.45 -18.99
C PRO A 860 -38.19 -10.90 -19.42
N ILE A 861 -37.30 -11.82 -19.04
CA ILE A 861 -37.46 -13.27 -19.27
C ILE A 861 -37.92 -13.96 -17.98
N ARG A 862 -38.96 -14.79 -18.10
CA ARG A 862 -39.43 -15.75 -17.09
C ARG A 862 -39.18 -17.18 -17.58
N ILE A 863 -38.86 -18.07 -16.65
CA ILE A 863 -38.80 -19.52 -16.91
C ILE A 863 -39.72 -20.20 -15.90
N LEU A 864 -40.71 -20.93 -16.41
CA LEU A 864 -41.64 -21.79 -15.67
C LEU A 864 -41.23 -23.25 -15.89
N THR A 865 -41.13 -24.02 -14.82
CA THR A 865 -40.72 -25.42 -14.86
C THR A 865 -41.57 -26.22 -13.88
N VAL A 866 -42.12 -27.32 -14.37
CA VAL A 866 -42.99 -28.23 -13.61
C VAL A 866 -42.27 -29.56 -13.44
N GLY A 867 -42.32 -30.14 -12.24
CA GLY A 867 -41.66 -31.41 -11.98
C GLY A 867 -41.33 -31.67 -10.50
N LYS A 868 -40.62 -32.78 -10.27
CA LYS A 868 -40.20 -33.21 -8.93
C LYS A 868 -39.02 -32.37 -8.42
N LYS A 869 -38.74 -32.48 -7.11
CA LYS A 869 -37.58 -31.84 -6.49
C LYS A 869 -36.29 -32.44 -7.07
N ARG A 870 -35.51 -31.58 -7.73
CA ARG A 870 -34.28 -31.93 -8.44
C ARG A 870 -33.27 -32.70 -7.61
N SER A 871 -32.50 -33.52 -8.29
CA SER A 871 -31.27 -34.10 -7.76
C SER A 871 -30.28 -32.99 -7.32
N PRO A 872 -29.55 -33.17 -6.19
CA PRO A 872 -28.63 -32.14 -5.69
C PRO A 872 -27.53 -31.74 -6.67
N GLY A 873 -27.03 -32.68 -7.49
CA GLY A 873 -26.01 -32.43 -8.50
C GLY A 873 -26.51 -31.53 -9.63
N VAL A 874 -27.69 -31.80 -10.19
CA VAL A 874 -28.27 -30.95 -11.25
C VAL A 874 -28.63 -29.57 -10.70
N GLN A 875 -29.11 -29.48 -9.45
CA GLN A 875 -29.35 -28.19 -8.82
C GLN A 875 -28.05 -27.38 -8.63
N LEU A 876 -26.94 -28.01 -8.25
CA LEU A 876 -25.63 -27.34 -8.12
C LEU A 876 -25.16 -26.76 -9.46
N ILE A 877 -25.27 -27.53 -10.55
CA ILE A 877 -24.87 -27.09 -11.91
C ILE A 877 -25.80 -25.97 -12.40
N ALA A 878 -27.12 -26.08 -12.17
CA ALA A 878 -28.07 -25.02 -12.50
C ALA A 878 -27.75 -23.73 -11.73
N ASP A 879 -27.44 -23.82 -10.44
CA ASP A 879 -27.06 -22.67 -9.62
C ASP A 879 -25.72 -22.05 -10.08
N GLU A 880 -24.77 -22.86 -10.57
CA GLU A 880 -23.51 -22.36 -11.17
C GLU A 880 -23.75 -21.57 -12.47
N TYR A 881 -24.59 -22.07 -13.39
CA TYR A 881 -24.94 -21.31 -14.60
C TYR A 881 -25.81 -20.08 -14.30
N ILE A 882 -26.67 -20.15 -13.28
CA ILE A 882 -27.39 -18.97 -12.76
C ILE A 882 -26.39 -17.96 -12.16
N GLU A 883 -25.36 -18.38 -11.42
CA GLU A 883 -24.26 -17.49 -10.97
C GLU A 883 -23.53 -16.85 -12.15
N LYS A 884 -23.20 -17.60 -13.20
CA LYS A 884 -22.57 -17.05 -14.42
C LYS A 884 -23.46 -16.00 -15.10
N LEU A 885 -24.79 -16.19 -15.13
CA LEU A 885 -25.76 -15.20 -15.61
C LEU A 885 -25.89 -13.96 -14.70
N LYS A 886 -25.66 -14.06 -13.37
CA LYS A 886 -25.67 -12.90 -12.46
C LYS A 886 -24.64 -11.82 -12.82
N ASN A 887 -23.56 -12.18 -13.51
CA ASN A 887 -22.58 -11.21 -14.01
C ASN A 887 -23.16 -10.29 -15.10
N TYR A 888 -24.26 -10.69 -15.75
CA TYR A 888 -24.88 -10.00 -16.89
C TYR A 888 -26.27 -9.41 -16.57
N CYS A 889 -26.84 -9.72 -15.39
CA CYS A 889 -28.17 -9.27 -14.95
C CYS A 889 -28.15 -8.84 -13.47
N ARG A 890 -28.75 -7.69 -13.12
CA ARG A 890 -28.73 -7.17 -11.73
C ARG A 890 -29.43 -8.10 -10.73
N VAL A 891 -28.76 -8.35 -9.60
CA VAL A 891 -28.92 -9.50 -8.69
C VAL A 891 -30.24 -9.60 -7.89
N GLN A 892 -31.14 -8.61 -7.92
CA GLN A 892 -32.23 -8.52 -6.92
C GLN A 892 -33.54 -9.28 -7.22
N ASP A 893 -33.76 -9.81 -8.43
CA ASP A 893 -35.07 -10.37 -8.84
C ASP A 893 -35.11 -11.86 -9.25
N ILE A 894 -34.03 -12.64 -9.05
CA ILE A 894 -34.09 -14.10 -9.28
C ILE A 894 -34.77 -14.78 -8.07
N ARG A 895 -36.10 -14.98 -8.15
CA ARG A 895 -36.92 -15.55 -7.07
C ARG A 895 -37.34 -17.00 -7.33
N LEU A 896 -36.50 -17.95 -6.93
CA LEU A 896 -36.84 -19.37 -6.85
C LEU A 896 -37.95 -19.61 -5.80
N LYS A 897 -39.22 -19.71 -6.24
CA LYS A 897 -40.37 -20.04 -5.37
C LYS A 897 -40.66 -21.54 -5.40
N SER A 898 -40.61 -22.21 -4.25
CA SER A 898 -40.73 -23.68 -4.18
C SER A 898 -42.12 -24.22 -3.84
N ASN A 899 -43.16 -23.39 -3.71
CA ASN A 899 -44.54 -23.85 -3.52
C ASN A 899 -45.58 -22.72 -3.73
N PRO A 900 -46.65 -22.89 -4.51
CA PRO A 900 -47.67 -21.85 -4.70
C PRO A 900 -48.69 -21.71 -3.55
N LYS A 901 -48.85 -22.70 -2.66
CA LYS A 901 -49.95 -22.73 -1.66
C LYS A 901 -49.99 -21.57 -0.64
N ASN A 902 -48.90 -20.82 -0.45
CA ASN A 902 -48.84 -19.67 0.47
C ASN A 902 -48.61 -18.30 -0.23
N ALA A 903 -48.82 -18.22 -1.55
CA ALA A 903 -48.64 -16.97 -2.30
C ALA A 903 -49.92 -16.12 -2.31
N ASN A 904 -50.07 -15.20 -1.35
CA ASN A 904 -51.03 -14.11 -1.48
C ASN A 904 -50.73 -13.31 -2.76
N LEU A 905 -51.66 -13.36 -3.71
CA LEU A 905 -51.43 -13.01 -5.12
C LEU A 905 -51.58 -11.51 -5.43
N SER A 906 -51.44 -10.67 -4.41
CA SER A 906 -51.75 -9.23 -4.42
C SER A 906 -50.51 -8.34 -4.22
N ASN A 907 -49.50 -8.47 -5.09
CA ASN A 907 -48.58 -7.37 -5.51
C ASN A 907 -47.44 -7.87 -6.43
N SER A 908 -47.69 -8.00 -7.73
CA SER A 908 -46.62 -7.94 -8.75
C SER A 908 -46.63 -6.56 -9.43
N ARG A 909 -45.79 -5.63 -8.96
CA ARG A 909 -45.59 -4.35 -9.67
C ARG A 909 -44.96 -4.62 -11.04
N ARG A 910 -45.24 -3.76 -12.03
CA ARG A 910 -44.62 -3.84 -13.37
C ARG A 910 -43.08 -3.83 -13.23
N LEU A 911 -42.42 -4.84 -13.80
CA LEU A 911 -40.95 -4.89 -13.90
C LEU A 911 -40.44 -3.81 -14.87
N PRO A 912 -39.36 -3.08 -14.53
CA PRO A 912 -38.70 -2.19 -15.48
C PRO A 912 -37.89 -2.99 -16.52
N PRO A 913 -37.62 -2.42 -17.71
CA PRO A 913 -36.86 -3.11 -18.77
C PRO A 913 -35.41 -3.43 -18.34
N ASN A 914 -34.85 -4.52 -18.86
CA ASN A 914 -33.56 -5.16 -18.47
C ASN A 914 -33.57 -6.00 -17.15
N ARG A 915 -34.61 -6.77 -16.84
CA ARG A 915 -34.60 -7.69 -15.66
C ARG A 915 -35.15 -9.09 -15.98
N CYS A 916 -34.42 -10.16 -15.68
CA CYS A 916 -34.95 -11.53 -15.77
C CYS A 916 -35.49 -12.01 -14.40
N GLU A 917 -36.66 -12.66 -14.38
CA GLU A 917 -37.30 -13.24 -13.19
C GLU A 917 -37.55 -14.74 -13.40
N ILE A 918 -36.61 -15.59 -12.97
CA ILE A 918 -36.78 -17.06 -13.01
C ILE A 918 -37.76 -17.47 -11.91
N SER A 919 -38.96 -17.92 -12.28
CA SER A 919 -40.04 -18.30 -11.37
C SER A 919 -40.27 -19.81 -11.38
N LEU A 920 -39.64 -20.51 -10.44
CA LEU A 920 -39.92 -21.93 -10.22
C LEU A 920 -41.39 -22.14 -9.80
N VAL A 921 -42.01 -23.25 -10.26
CA VAL A 921 -43.39 -23.63 -9.90
C VAL A 921 -43.43 -25.12 -9.57
N MET A 922 -43.03 -25.46 -8.34
CA MET A 922 -43.09 -26.85 -7.88
C MET A 922 -44.51 -27.26 -7.50
N TYR A 923 -44.98 -28.37 -8.07
CA TYR A 923 -46.15 -29.12 -7.60
C TYR A 923 -45.75 -30.51 -7.14
N PHE A 924 -46.22 -30.90 -5.96
CA PHE A 924 -46.17 -32.27 -5.47
C PHE A 924 -47.55 -32.89 -5.58
N ILE A 925 -47.82 -33.55 -6.70
CA ILE A 925 -48.99 -34.43 -6.85
C ILE A 925 -48.53 -35.71 -7.53
N THR A 926 -48.36 -36.78 -6.76
CA THR A 926 -48.29 -38.13 -7.31
C THR A 926 -49.71 -38.65 -7.49
N MET A 927 -50.37 -38.26 -8.58
CA MET A 927 -51.54 -39.00 -9.05
C MET A 927 -51.08 -40.38 -9.57
N ARG A 928 -51.94 -41.39 -9.44
CA ARG A 928 -51.66 -42.72 -10.04
C ARG A 928 -51.96 -42.75 -11.56
N ASP A 929 -52.70 -41.75 -12.05
CA ASP A 929 -53.03 -41.58 -13.46
C ASP A 929 -52.16 -40.47 -14.06
N VAL A 930 -51.46 -40.79 -15.15
CA VAL A 930 -50.56 -39.90 -15.87
C VAL A 930 -51.32 -38.81 -16.62
N MET A 931 -52.50 -39.12 -17.18
CA MET A 931 -53.28 -38.14 -17.94
C MET A 931 -53.85 -37.05 -17.03
N ALA A 932 -54.42 -37.44 -15.88
CA ALA A 932 -54.87 -36.51 -14.86
C ALA A 932 -53.73 -35.66 -14.28
N GLN A 933 -52.51 -36.20 -14.21
CA GLN A 933 -51.34 -35.42 -13.80
C GLN A 933 -50.97 -34.36 -14.86
N ILE A 934 -50.92 -34.73 -16.15
CA ILE A 934 -50.61 -33.80 -17.26
C ILE A 934 -51.64 -32.66 -17.30
N GLU A 935 -52.94 -32.96 -17.23
CA GLU A 935 -53.99 -31.93 -17.25
C GLU A 935 -53.90 -30.98 -16.04
N HIS A 936 -53.62 -31.50 -14.84
CA HIS A 936 -53.45 -30.67 -13.66
C HIS A 936 -52.19 -29.78 -13.75
N GLU A 937 -51.08 -30.31 -14.28
CA GLU A 937 -49.86 -29.54 -14.52
C GLU A 937 -50.10 -28.42 -15.55
N ASP A 938 -50.83 -28.72 -16.63
CA ASP A 938 -51.20 -27.79 -17.71
C ASP A 938 -52.06 -26.62 -17.21
N ILE A 939 -53.16 -26.92 -16.51
CA ILE A 939 -54.04 -25.90 -15.87
C ILE A 939 -53.22 -25.01 -14.90
N SER A 940 -52.28 -25.61 -14.17
CA SER A 940 -51.45 -24.87 -13.21
C SER A 940 -50.49 -23.91 -13.90
N VAL A 941 -49.84 -24.30 -15.00
CA VAL A 941 -48.98 -23.41 -15.81
C VAL A 941 -49.81 -22.31 -16.46
N MET A 942 -50.95 -22.67 -17.06
CA MET A 942 -51.85 -21.72 -17.73
C MET A 942 -52.39 -20.65 -16.76
N SER A 943 -52.60 -20.98 -15.48
CA SER A 943 -52.97 -19.99 -14.46
C SER A 943 -51.91 -18.91 -14.17
N LEU A 944 -50.66 -19.13 -14.59
CA LEU A 944 -49.50 -18.24 -14.34
C LEU A 944 -49.00 -17.51 -15.60
N VAL A 945 -49.53 -17.86 -16.78
CA VAL A 945 -49.23 -17.23 -18.07
C VAL A 945 -50.27 -16.14 -18.35
N LYS A 946 -49.82 -14.92 -18.66
CA LYS A 946 -50.72 -13.80 -19.00
C LYS A 946 -50.94 -13.70 -20.51
N SER A 947 -52.02 -13.04 -20.91
CA SER A 947 -52.40 -12.86 -22.33
C SER A 947 -51.48 -11.95 -23.14
N ASN A 948 -50.59 -11.17 -22.50
CA ASN A 948 -49.65 -10.25 -23.15
C ASN A 948 -48.17 -10.64 -22.91
N GLU A 949 -47.90 -11.93 -22.80
CA GLU A 949 -46.58 -12.53 -22.65
C GLU A 949 -46.30 -13.46 -23.83
N TRP A 950 -45.07 -13.48 -24.33
CA TRP A 950 -44.64 -14.35 -25.43
C TRP A 950 -44.23 -15.70 -24.87
N VAL A 951 -44.96 -16.76 -25.19
CA VAL A 951 -44.81 -18.09 -24.60
C VAL A 951 -43.98 -18.99 -25.51
N VAL A 952 -42.83 -19.44 -25.00
CA VAL A 952 -41.94 -20.38 -25.69
C VAL A 952 -42.01 -21.72 -24.97
N MET A 953 -42.50 -22.75 -25.65
CA MET A 953 -42.62 -24.10 -25.10
C MET A 953 -41.41 -24.96 -25.50
N LEU A 954 -40.78 -25.63 -24.54
CA LEU A 954 -39.77 -26.65 -24.84
C LEU A 954 -40.47 -28.00 -25.13
N ASP A 955 -40.43 -28.46 -26.37
CA ASP A 955 -41.05 -29.74 -26.78
C ASP A 955 -40.09 -30.55 -27.67
N GLU A 956 -40.16 -31.88 -27.61
CA GLU A 956 -39.26 -32.77 -28.34
C GLU A 956 -39.49 -32.75 -29.86
N HIS A 957 -40.66 -32.26 -30.28
CA HIS A 957 -41.06 -32.02 -31.66
C HIS A 957 -40.95 -30.54 -32.09
N GLY A 958 -40.41 -29.67 -31.22
CA GLY A 958 -40.17 -28.26 -31.55
C GLY A 958 -39.02 -28.07 -32.55
N ALA A 959 -38.90 -26.86 -33.08
CA ALA A 959 -37.79 -26.50 -33.99
C ALA A 959 -36.45 -26.49 -33.24
N ASP A 960 -35.40 -27.08 -33.81
CA ASP A 960 -34.07 -27.12 -33.17
C ASP A 960 -33.41 -25.73 -33.24
N VAL A 961 -33.02 -25.17 -32.09
CA VAL A 961 -32.57 -23.78 -31.95
C VAL A 961 -31.21 -23.71 -31.26
N GLY A 962 -30.18 -23.36 -32.05
CA GLY A 962 -28.83 -23.06 -31.58
C GLY A 962 -28.71 -21.66 -30.96
N SER A 963 -27.54 -21.35 -30.38
CA SER A 963 -27.32 -20.12 -29.59
C SER A 963 -27.53 -18.82 -30.38
N GLU A 964 -27.17 -18.78 -31.67
CA GLU A 964 -27.38 -17.61 -32.54
C GLU A 964 -28.86 -17.42 -32.90
N GLN A 965 -29.58 -18.52 -33.16
CA GLN A 965 -31.02 -18.51 -33.44
C GLN A 965 -31.81 -18.11 -32.19
N MET A 966 -31.38 -18.55 -31.00
CA MET A 966 -31.90 -18.09 -29.71
C MET A 966 -31.69 -16.59 -29.52
N ALA A 967 -30.52 -16.05 -29.90
CA ALA A 967 -30.24 -14.62 -29.86
C ALA A 967 -31.16 -13.83 -30.81
N SER A 968 -31.40 -14.33 -32.03
CA SER A 968 -32.38 -13.72 -32.97
C SER A 968 -33.79 -13.76 -32.40
N LEU A 969 -34.25 -14.90 -31.86
CA LEU A 969 -35.58 -15.07 -31.29
C LEU A 969 -35.85 -14.07 -30.15
N ILE A 970 -34.88 -13.86 -29.27
CA ILE A 970 -34.95 -12.85 -28.20
C ILE A 970 -34.99 -11.43 -28.78
N GLY A 971 -34.19 -11.14 -29.81
CA GLY A 971 -34.16 -9.85 -30.51
C GLY A 971 -35.45 -9.53 -31.27
N ASP A 972 -36.10 -10.53 -31.86
CA ASP A 972 -37.35 -10.40 -32.61
C ASP A 972 -38.56 -10.26 -31.69
N ALA A 973 -38.62 -11.01 -30.58
CA ALA A 973 -39.59 -10.76 -29.51
C ALA A 973 -39.50 -9.32 -28.95
N GLY A 974 -38.28 -8.75 -28.90
CA GLY A 974 -38.06 -7.34 -28.55
C GLY A 974 -38.78 -6.32 -29.44
N LYS A 975 -39.14 -6.70 -30.67
CA LYS A 975 -39.83 -5.84 -31.66
C LYS A 975 -41.35 -5.92 -31.57
N THR A 976 -41.91 -7.02 -31.07
CA THR A 976 -43.37 -7.31 -31.12
C THR A 976 -44.19 -6.68 -29.99
N GLY A 977 -43.57 -5.90 -29.11
CA GLY A 977 -44.27 -5.06 -28.12
C GLY A 977 -44.79 -5.78 -26.87
N VAL A 978 -44.57 -7.09 -26.76
CA VAL A 978 -44.94 -7.94 -25.62
C VAL A 978 -44.33 -7.49 -24.29
N SER A 979 -44.93 -7.92 -23.18
CA SER A 979 -44.53 -7.48 -21.83
C SER A 979 -43.43 -8.32 -21.18
N SER A 980 -43.30 -9.60 -21.55
CA SER A 980 -42.26 -10.53 -21.10
C SER A 980 -42.13 -11.70 -22.09
N ILE A 981 -41.03 -12.45 -22.01
CA ILE A 981 -40.86 -13.76 -22.66
C ILE A 981 -40.94 -14.84 -21.57
N VAL A 982 -41.76 -15.88 -21.76
CA VAL A 982 -41.97 -16.96 -20.79
C VAL A 982 -41.57 -18.28 -21.43
N PHE A 983 -40.49 -18.89 -20.95
CA PHE A 983 -40.10 -20.25 -21.32
C PHE A 983 -40.81 -21.26 -20.41
N CYS A 984 -41.51 -22.23 -20.99
CA CYS A 984 -42.19 -23.30 -20.27
C CYS A 984 -41.47 -24.64 -20.47
N ILE A 985 -41.16 -25.32 -19.36
CA ILE A 985 -40.52 -26.64 -19.31
C ILE A 985 -41.47 -27.64 -18.66
N GLY A 986 -41.87 -28.67 -19.41
CA GLY A 986 -42.84 -29.68 -18.99
C GLY A 986 -42.28 -30.67 -17.99
N GLY A 987 -43.18 -31.44 -17.37
CA GLY A 987 -42.83 -32.57 -16.52
C GLY A 987 -42.27 -33.75 -17.33
N PRO A 988 -41.96 -34.89 -16.68
CA PRO A 988 -41.40 -36.08 -17.34
C PRO A 988 -42.36 -36.77 -18.34
N TYR A 989 -43.60 -36.32 -18.45
CA TYR A 989 -44.60 -36.81 -19.40
C TYR A 989 -45.02 -35.75 -20.44
N GLY A 990 -44.25 -34.67 -20.57
CA GLY A 990 -44.48 -33.61 -21.56
C GLY A 990 -45.45 -32.51 -21.10
N HIS A 991 -46.06 -31.83 -22.07
CA HIS A 991 -46.98 -30.71 -21.89
C HIS A 991 -48.41 -31.09 -22.25
N GLY A 992 -49.38 -30.58 -21.49
CA GLY A 992 -50.80 -30.74 -21.78
C GLY A 992 -51.28 -29.90 -22.97
N ARG A 993 -52.53 -30.12 -23.36
CA ARG A 993 -53.11 -29.60 -24.60
C ARG A 993 -53.31 -28.08 -24.59
N GLN A 994 -53.65 -27.48 -23.46
CA GLN A 994 -53.95 -26.05 -23.36
C GLN A 994 -52.69 -25.19 -23.56
N LEU A 995 -51.56 -25.59 -22.96
CA LEU A 995 -50.30 -24.91 -23.21
C LEU A 995 -49.79 -25.11 -24.63
N LYS A 996 -49.98 -26.30 -25.24
CA LYS A 996 -49.65 -26.54 -26.65
C LYS A 996 -50.46 -25.65 -27.60
N GLU A 997 -51.74 -25.41 -27.31
CA GLU A 997 -52.60 -24.49 -28.07
C GLU A 997 -52.31 -23.01 -27.79
N ARG A 998 -51.68 -22.67 -26.66
CA ARG A 998 -51.29 -21.29 -26.29
C ARG A 998 -49.86 -20.89 -26.71
N ALA A 999 -48.94 -21.84 -26.90
CA ALA A 999 -47.53 -21.55 -27.16
C ALA A 999 -47.34 -20.76 -28.47
N ASP A 1000 -46.67 -19.61 -28.40
CA ASP A 1000 -46.38 -18.76 -29.57
C ASP A 1000 -45.26 -19.37 -30.44
N VAL A 1001 -44.30 -20.07 -29.80
CA VAL A 1001 -43.25 -20.83 -30.48
C VAL A 1001 -42.96 -22.11 -29.69
N SER A 1002 -42.74 -23.24 -30.39
CA SER A 1002 -42.21 -24.47 -29.81
C SER A 1002 -40.77 -24.71 -30.28
N ILE A 1003 -39.84 -24.88 -29.35
CA ILE A 1003 -38.41 -25.08 -29.63
C ILE A 1003 -37.88 -26.36 -28.97
N LYS A 1004 -36.85 -26.91 -29.60
CA LYS A 1004 -36.01 -28.00 -29.13
C LYS A 1004 -34.59 -27.44 -28.94
N LEU A 1005 -33.93 -27.84 -27.84
CA LEU A 1005 -32.59 -27.33 -27.50
C LEU A 1005 -31.46 -28.34 -27.74
N SER A 1006 -31.80 -29.63 -27.81
CA SER A 1006 -30.86 -30.73 -28.08
C SER A 1006 -31.65 -32.04 -28.27
N SER A 1007 -31.07 -32.99 -29.01
CA SER A 1007 -31.58 -34.35 -29.20
C SER A 1007 -31.49 -35.24 -27.95
N LEU A 1008 -30.71 -34.87 -26.93
CA LEU A 1008 -30.44 -35.68 -25.73
C LEU A 1008 -31.40 -35.43 -24.55
N VAL A 1009 -32.31 -34.46 -24.66
CA VAL A 1009 -33.07 -33.94 -23.51
C VAL A 1009 -34.48 -34.51 -23.44
N LEU A 1010 -34.61 -35.70 -22.82
CA LEU A 1010 -35.90 -36.25 -22.36
C LEU A 1010 -36.17 -35.97 -20.87
N ASN A 1011 -35.17 -35.51 -20.11
CA ASN A 1011 -35.32 -35.27 -18.68
C ASN A 1011 -35.46 -33.77 -18.36
N HIS A 1012 -36.63 -33.39 -17.86
CA HIS A 1012 -36.98 -32.03 -17.41
C HIS A 1012 -35.97 -31.39 -16.44
N GLU A 1013 -35.23 -32.16 -15.63
CA GLU A 1013 -34.16 -31.62 -14.77
C GLU A 1013 -32.99 -31.05 -15.59
N VAL A 1014 -32.61 -31.73 -16.68
CA VAL A 1014 -31.49 -31.34 -17.56
C VAL A 1014 -31.90 -30.20 -18.50
N ALA A 1015 -33.17 -30.16 -18.91
CA ALA A 1015 -33.71 -29.13 -19.80
C ALA A 1015 -33.48 -27.70 -19.29
N LEU A 1016 -33.59 -27.44 -17.98
CA LEU A 1016 -33.28 -26.11 -17.45
C LEU A 1016 -31.79 -25.78 -17.57
N VAL A 1017 -30.88 -26.71 -17.28
CA VAL A 1017 -29.44 -26.45 -17.35
C VAL A 1017 -29.05 -26.05 -18.77
N VAL A 1018 -29.51 -26.83 -19.76
CA VAL A 1018 -29.29 -26.53 -21.18
C VAL A 1018 -29.92 -25.20 -21.59
N LEU A 1019 -31.16 -24.90 -21.20
CA LEU A 1019 -31.78 -23.59 -21.49
C LEU A 1019 -30.99 -22.43 -20.86
N THR A 1020 -30.52 -22.59 -19.62
CA THR A 1020 -29.77 -21.56 -18.88
C THR A 1020 -28.43 -21.29 -19.55
N GLU A 1021 -27.74 -22.35 -20.00
CA GLU A 1021 -26.52 -22.27 -20.79
C GLU A 1021 -26.75 -21.61 -22.16
N GLN A 1022 -27.82 -21.99 -22.87
CA GLN A 1022 -28.14 -21.39 -24.18
C GLN A 1022 -28.51 -19.92 -24.07
N LEU A 1023 -29.24 -19.51 -23.03
CA LEU A 1023 -29.51 -18.11 -22.72
C LEU A 1023 -28.22 -17.33 -22.39
N TYR A 1024 -27.28 -17.95 -21.67
CA TYR A 1024 -25.96 -17.37 -21.41
C TYR A 1024 -25.16 -17.17 -22.70
N ARG A 1025 -25.07 -18.20 -23.55
CA ARG A 1025 -24.42 -18.13 -24.88
C ARG A 1025 -25.04 -17.03 -25.75
N ALA A 1026 -26.36 -17.02 -25.89
CA ALA A 1026 -27.10 -15.99 -26.64
C ALA A 1026 -26.79 -14.56 -26.13
N TRP A 1027 -26.69 -14.37 -24.82
CA TRP A 1027 -26.32 -13.07 -24.24
C TRP A 1027 -24.86 -12.66 -24.51
N THR A 1028 -23.91 -13.60 -24.53
CA THR A 1028 -22.52 -13.28 -24.91
C THR A 1028 -22.42 -12.85 -26.37
N ILE A 1029 -23.17 -13.51 -27.26
CA ILE A 1029 -23.30 -13.16 -28.69
C ILE A 1029 -23.92 -11.77 -28.87
N LEU A 1030 -25.05 -11.48 -28.21
CA LEU A 1030 -25.72 -10.16 -28.22
C LEU A 1030 -24.86 -9.03 -27.63
N LYS A 1031 -23.76 -9.35 -26.95
CA LYS A 1031 -22.80 -8.39 -26.37
C LYS A 1031 -21.43 -8.39 -27.06
N GLY A 1032 -21.24 -9.15 -28.14
CA GLY A 1032 -19.98 -9.20 -28.89
C GLY A 1032 -18.81 -9.83 -28.11
N GLN A 1033 -19.07 -10.59 -27.05
CA GLN A 1033 -18.01 -11.25 -26.27
C GLN A 1033 -17.68 -12.62 -26.86
N LYS A 1034 -16.39 -12.97 -26.98
CA LYS A 1034 -15.98 -14.32 -27.36
C LYS A 1034 -16.34 -15.31 -26.25
N TYR A 1035 -17.08 -16.35 -26.62
CA TYR A 1035 -17.43 -17.44 -25.72
C TYR A 1035 -16.20 -18.33 -25.44
N HIS A 1036 -15.88 -18.53 -24.17
CA HIS A 1036 -14.96 -19.58 -23.73
C HIS A 1036 -15.77 -20.81 -23.32
N HIS A 1037 -15.31 -21.96 -23.79
CA HIS A 1037 -16.08 -23.19 -23.90
C HIS A 1037 -16.22 -23.99 -22.60
#